data_AF-A0A1F9WW34-F1
#
_entry.id   AF-A0A1F9WW34-F1
#
_cell.length_a   1.000
_cell.length_b   1.000
_cell.length_c   1.000
_cell.angle_alpha   90.00
_cell.angle_beta   90.00
_cell.angle_gamma   90.00
#
_symmetry.space_group_name_H-M   'P 1'
#
loop_
_entity.id
_entity.type
_entity.pdbx_description
1 polymer ?
#
loop_
_entity_poly.entity_id
_entity_poly.type
_entity_poly.pdbx_seq_one_letter_code
_entity_poly.pdbx_strand_id
1 'polypeptide(L)'
;MLNLNKKETSHSRGFTLIEVMVALLILSMMLVTIINIQFFMSKQGQRAREQTFATQKAIQIMEEMRSLVNGAEKNNITVLDDYDNGSTYSALLTTESGVNDPGSILSGNTPSDTGWKYLRQIQVIKLPNEPYARKIFVRIYKSSSGDPSVPGETLAETLSVLKTISSGYVPTSNLDVFILCLENVPGWWVSLSTMRPIFDSVVQDIQTRNPGLEINTHWITKLAYGRDPQYTPYINKTSYTNDTSMPYIYFYPGLMRKSDGADFFYYDPDQLQGRVNVDGTVRNSGSYAMADMYNHAMRYPEEEALYEQAVSDAWSSGSAIPEMSYRMLLEKMNSDPSSLKNILLINLHGELIPLPPIRNYSDAAKDPQSFPNVRIVTHPEQLRYETTDEIHFRVYPYVTTPNSFSSTSALATATLFFPNDNIDTSYIDIDKISGDTTADYALATVTASTYTFQITHPSGGTLITFYETPIRHSTNTFSNKGLPAAKRLYGLEYIPCAVHPAGTPDFTYDLTNNNINNPKNTARWIVKIDAGILASGMHTLETRIGTDLTAGTPSNKPANLSKTYVWIGLEPPFTEKFQFMGDPRHMPYKDCKRNDYYNWYFRAVAAGDYQGFTKTVDGWNDTADWGGDAIDIDIPRYFQMLRSGLLNTNAVWSTMTGVSFFYYGIGGEFGGDTAPFTSGIPFRNLPWSTSGDTSATYADEILPSESAAANEYSRIVAKTDNSWYAKPWIGELYPDSDYSAWLTNNGNLATGSGNYYRATYNTFTDLGFARCRCLSYMGSGSFTNGGTTTSSGGPFRHGSGSTYTGTLTSPLGLNLSSSFNFPLLASISAPRPFTLDYGSSNPPEWNDTEYKNQRLTLSVPYISGTKRVYYTSSYSSSYDASSVVKMASSTDSACYLVASGLNTQSNFGTAQMGKLVLISMIRAFLDGGQQAAPGVIPQVPLVAISRPTVSDSFSNPSTITVEWGASWVRWDREKYTEEYPAGYTEATPIVYSVKFSNDNGRSWYYCQDNSATLPGDKEYPTQTTTLNSFTWNTSWMNRGSYIIRVECYRRDQDLHYSYDQIGIYINK
;
A
#
# COMPACT_ATOMS: atom_id res chain seq x y z
N MET A 1 97.18 -23.29 5.85
CA MET A 1 97.81 -22.80 4.60
C MET A 1 98.10 -21.32 4.77
N LEU A 2 99.40 -20.95 4.69
CA LEU A 2 99.98 -19.64 4.33
C LEU A 2 99.57 -18.40 5.19
N ASN A 3 100.42 -17.53 5.70
CA ASN A 3 101.88 -17.32 5.67
C ASN A 3 102.13 -16.24 6.75
N LEU A 4 102.69 -16.55 7.92
CA LEU A 4 104.11 -16.36 8.32
C LEU A 4 104.77 -15.06 7.81
N ASN A 5 104.79 -14.02 8.65
CA ASN A 5 105.99 -13.23 9.04
C ASN A 5 105.61 -11.85 9.60
N LYS A 6 105.67 -11.67 10.92
CA LYS A 6 106.60 -10.71 11.53
C LYS A 6 106.69 -10.90 13.04
N LYS A 7 107.92 -10.78 13.51
CA LYS A 7 108.49 -11.31 14.73
C LYS A 7 108.60 -10.18 15.75
N GLU A 8 107.85 -10.26 16.85
CA GLU A 8 108.20 -9.62 18.12
C GLU A 8 107.90 -10.60 19.25
N THR A 9 108.95 -11.29 19.69
CA THR A 9 108.91 -12.19 20.85
C THR A 9 108.86 -11.35 22.12
N SER A 10 107.63 -11.01 22.54
CA SER A 10 107.30 -10.51 23.86
C SER A 10 106.82 -11.69 24.71
N HIS A 11 107.56 -11.98 25.77
CA HIS A 11 107.34 -13.07 26.71
C HIS A 11 105.88 -13.22 27.16
N SER A 12 105.38 -14.46 27.10
CA SER A 12 104.11 -14.91 27.67
C SER A 12 104.06 -14.63 29.17
N ARG A 13 103.42 -13.52 29.54
CA ARG A 13 102.95 -13.27 30.90
C ARG A 13 101.79 -14.22 31.18
N GLY A 14 101.99 -15.14 32.12
CA GLY A 14 100.91 -15.93 32.69
C GLY A 14 99.87 -15.00 33.33
N PHE A 15 98.61 -15.42 33.32
CA PHE A 15 97.48 -14.65 33.84
C PHE A 15 97.81 -14.09 35.21
N THR A 16 97.68 -12.78 35.32
CA THR A 16 97.89 -12.06 36.57
C THR A 16 96.79 -12.42 37.56
N LEU A 17 97.08 -12.39 38.86
CA LEU A 17 96.09 -12.65 39.91
C LEU A 17 94.83 -11.76 39.73
N ILE A 18 95.03 -10.53 39.25
CA ILE A 18 93.96 -9.58 38.94
C ILE A 18 93.04 -10.12 37.83
N GLU A 19 93.57 -10.69 36.75
CA GLU A 19 92.77 -11.28 35.66
C GLU A 19 91.94 -12.48 36.14
N VAL A 20 92.49 -13.32 37.02
CA VAL A 20 91.74 -14.45 37.61
C VAL A 20 90.63 -13.97 38.55
N MET A 21 90.89 -12.92 39.35
CA MET A 21 89.87 -12.33 40.22
C MET A 21 88.75 -11.65 39.44
N VAL A 22 89.07 -10.94 38.36
CA VAL A 22 88.07 -10.32 37.47
C VAL A 22 87.23 -11.39 36.78
N ALA A 23 87.83 -12.48 36.30
CA ALA A 23 87.09 -13.60 35.71
C ALA A 23 86.12 -14.28 36.70
N LEU A 24 86.52 -14.49 37.95
CA LEU A 24 85.65 -15.04 39.01
C LEU A 24 84.51 -14.08 39.38
N LEU A 25 84.76 -12.76 39.37
CA LEU A 25 83.74 -11.75 39.64
C LEU A 25 82.68 -11.70 38.54
N ILE A 26 83.10 -11.80 37.27
CA ILE A 26 82.18 -11.90 36.13
C ILE A 26 81.36 -13.19 36.21
N LEU A 27 81.99 -14.32 36.53
CA LEU A 27 81.31 -15.62 36.63
C LEU A 27 80.25 -15.63 37.75
N SER A 28 80.55 -15.03 38.90
CA SER A 28 79.62 -14.92 40.03
C SER A 28 78.44 -13.99 39.74
N MET A 29 78.66 -12.86 39.06
CA MET A 29 77.55 -12.01 38.58
C MET A 29 76.65 -12.73 37.57
N MET A 30 77.22 -13.51 36.66
CA MET A 30 76.46 -14.34 35.72
C MET A 30 75.62 -15.39 36.45
N LEU A 31 76.19 -16.05 37.47
CA LEU A 31 75.50 -17.07 38.27
C LEU A 31 74.27 -16.51 39.02
N VAL A 32 74.40 -15.33 39.65
CA VAL A 32 73.27 -14.66 40.33
C VAL A 32 72.18 -14.29 39.32
N THR A 33 72.56 -13.84 38.12
CA THR A 33 71.61 -13.49 37.07
C THR A 33 70.84 -14.71 36.56
N ILE A 34 71.52 -15.84 36.36
CA ILE A 34 70.88 -17.10 35.94
C ILE A 34 69.90 -17.62 37.00
N ILE A 35 70.26 -17.56 38.29
CA ILE A 35 69.39 -17.97 39.39
C ILE A 35 68.13 -17.10 39.45
N ASN A 36 68.26 -15.77 39.29
CA ASN A 36 67.11 -14.86 39.25
C ASN A 36 66.20 -15.12 38.05
N ILE A 37 66.76 -15.41 36.87
CA ILE A 37 65.98 -15.78 35.67
C ILE A 37 65.25 -17.11 35.88
N GLN A 38 65.90 -18.13 36.43
CA GLN A 38 65.26 -19.41 36.74
C GLN A 38 64.13 -19.26 37.76
N PHE A 39 64.32 -18.45 38.80
CA PHE A 39 63.30 -18.16 39.80
C PHE A 39 62.10 -17.41 39.20
N PHE A 40 62.35 -16.44 38.33
CA PHE A 40 61.32 -15.72 37.59
C PHE A 40 60.54 -16.64 36.64
N MET A 41 61.23 -17.46 35.84
CA MET A 41 60.60 -18.43 34.92
C MET A 41 59.78 -19.47 35.68
N SER A 42 60.26 -19.96 36.83
CA SER A 42 59.51 -20.91 37.68
C SER A 42 58.22 -20.27 38.22
N LYS A 43 58.29 -19.03 38.72
CA LYS A 43 57.10 -18.29 39.17
C LYS A 43 56.11 -18.02 38.05
N GLN A 44 56.57 -17.62 36.86
CA GLN A 44 55.69 -17.45 35.70
C GLN A 44 55.06 -18.77 35.24
N GLY A 45 55.82 -19.86 35.21
CA GLY A 45 55.30 -21.19 34.86
C GLY A 45 54.23 -21.67 35.84
N GLN A 46 54.40 -21.42 37.14
CA GLN A 46 53.35 -21.68 38.14
C GLN A 46 52.10 -20.83 37.88
N ARG A 47 52.25 -19.52 37.68
CA ARG A 47 51.13 -18.61 37.42
C ARG A 47 50.33 -19.02 36.17
N ALA A 48 51.01 -19.39 35.09
CA ALA A 48 50.36 -19.84 33.85
C ALA A 48 49.53 -21.12 34.05
N ARG A 49 50.04 -22.09 34.84
CA ARG A 49 49.28 -23.30 35.21
C ARG A 49 48.05 -22.98 36.04
N GLU A 50 48.18 -22.06 37.00
CA GLU A 50 47.06 -21.64 37.86
C GLU A 50 45.96 -20.92 37.07
N GLN A 51 46.32 -20.04 36.12
CA GLN A 51 45.36 -19.38 35.22
C GLN A 51 44.65 -20.37 34.29
N THR A 52 45.38 -21.38 33.78
CA THR A 52 44.79 -22.42 32.92
C THR A 52 43.74 -23.22 33.69
N PHE A 53 44.06 -23.65 34.92
CA PHE A 53 43.13 -24.35 35.79
C PHE A 53 41.89 -23.50 36.13
N ALA A 54 42.10 -22.24 36.53
CA ALA A 54 41.03 -21.31 36.86
C ALA A 54 40.09 -21.07 35.66
N THR A 55 40.64 -20.96 34.45
CA THR A 55 39.85 -20.80 33.21
C THR A 55 38.99 -22.01 32.92
N GLN A 56 39.56 -23.22 33.04
CA GLN A 56 38.80 -24.46 32.87
C GLN A 56 37.65 -24.57 33.88
N LYS A 57 37.88 -24.20 35.14
CA LYS A 57 36.84 -24.22 36.18
C LYS A 57 35.77 -23.16 35.97
N ALA A 58 36.13 -21.95 35.55
CA ALA A 58 35.17 -20.91 35.22
C ALA A 58 34.22 -21.35 34.09
N ILE A 59 34.76 -22.00 33.05
CA ILE A 59 33.96 -22.56 31.94
C ILE A 59 33.08 -23.73 32.43
N GLN A 60 33.63 -24.65 33.22
CA GLN A 60 32.87 -25.78 33.77
C GLN A 60 31.64 -25.30 34.55
N ILE A 61 31.82 -24.34 35.47
CA ILE A 61 30.73 -23.77 36.27
C ILE A 61 29.69 -23.08 35.35
N MET A 62 30.13 -22.40 34.30
CA MET A 62 29.20 -21.79 33.34
C MET A 62 28.34 -22.83 32.61
N GLU A 63 28.91 -23.99 32.27
CA GLU A 63 28.16 -25.08 31.65
C GLU A 63 27.24 -25.82 32.62
N GLU A 64 27.62 -25.96 33.89
CA GLU A 64 26.73 -26.44 34.95
C GLU A 64 25.50 -25.51 35.09
N MET A 65 25.73 -24.18 35.12
CA MET A 65 24.64 -23.18 35.16
C MET A 65 23.77 -23.22 33.90
N ARG A 66 24.35 -23.46 32.72
CA ARG A 66 23.60 -23.65 31.47
C ARG A 66 22.73 -24.91 31.52
N SER A 67 23.25 -25.99 32.12
CA SER A 67 22.52 -27.24 32.31
C SER A 67 21.30 -27.06 33.22
N LEU A 68 21.42 -26.28 34.31
CA LEU A 68 20.30 -25.98 35.22
C LEU A 68 19.11 -25.33 34.49
N VAL A 69 19.39 -24.39 33.58
CA VAL A 69 18.36 -23.73 32.77
C VAL A 69 17.68 -24.67 31.77
N ASN A 70 18.38 -25.73 31.34
CA ASN A 70 17.90 -26.71 30.37
C ASN A 70 17.28 -27.98 31.00
N GLY A 71 17.41 -28.16 32.32
CA GLY A 71 16.99 -29.34 33.08
C GLY A 71 15.53 -29.32 33.57
N ALA A 72 15.23 -30.10 34.61
CA ALA A 72 13.89 -30.26 35.18
C ALA A 72 13.31 -28.97 35.81
N GLU A 73 14.14 -27.95 36.04
CA GLU A 73 13.80 -26.66 36.67
C GLU A 73 13.44 -25.55 35.66
N LYS A 74 13.08 -25.96 34.43
CA LYS A 74 12.80 -25.14 33.23
C LYS A 74 11.84 -23.94 33.43
N ASN A 75 11.03 -23.97 34.49
CA ASN A 75 9.93 -23.03 34.71
C ASN A 75 10.31 -21.79 35.53
N ASN A 76 11.52 -21.68 36.08
CA ASN A 76 11.83 -20.58 36.99
C ASN A 76 13.26 -20.05 36.82
N ILE A 77 13.42 -19.01 35.99
CA ILE A 77 14.70 -18.28 35.83
C ILE A 77 15.24 -17.73 37.17
N THR A 78 14.37 -17.60 38.19
CA THR A 78 14.75 -17.19 39.55
C THR A 78 15.64 -18.21 40.25
N VAL A 79 15.67 -19.48 39.83
CA VAL A 79 16.60 -20.47 40.38
C VAL A 79 18.05 -20.02 40.21
N LEU A 80 18.38 -19.33 39.11
CA LEU A 80 19.72 -18.77 38.93
C LEU A 80 20.04 -17.69 39.95
N ASP A 81 19.03 -16.98 40.47
CA ASP A 81 19.23 -15.93 41.48
C ASP A 81 19.71 -16.55 42.82
N ASP A 82 19.40 -17.82 43.10
CA ASP A 82 19.84 -18.54 44.32
C ASP A 82 21.34 -18.87 44.31
N TYR A 83 21.97 -18.86 43.12
CA TYR A 83 23.41 -19.09 42.95
C TYR A 83 24.22 -17.78 42.98
N ASP A 84 23.59 -16.61 43.12
CA ASP A 84 24.29 -15.34 43.26
C ASP A 84 25.03 -15.30 44.61
N ASN A 85 26.36 -15.19 44.56
CA ASN A 85 27.18 -15.07 45.76
C ASN A 85 27.25 -13.63 46.27
N GLY A 86 26.71 -12.64 45.53
CA GLY A 86 26.80 -11.23 45.89
C GLY A 86 28.27 -10.82 46.08
N SER A 87 28.63 -10.35 47.28
CA SER A 87 30.01 -10.01 47.66
C SER A 87 30.77 -11.13 48.38
N THR A 88 30.20 -12.33 48.47
CA THR A 88 30.81 -13.48 49.16
C THR A 88 31.57 -14.38 48.21
N TYR A 89 32.51 -15.17 48.74
CA TYR A 89 33.37 -16.07 47.99
C TYR A 89 33.21 -17.49 48.48
N SER A 90 33.23 -18.47 47.57
CA SER A 90 33.08 -19.89 47.90
C SER A 90 34.34 -20.66 47.53
N ALA A 91 34.82 -21.53 48.42
CA ALA A 91 35.93 -22.44 48.12
C ALA A 91 35.50 -23.63 47.25
N LEU A 92 34.20 -23.91 47.14
CA LEU A 92 33.68 -24.98 46.31
C LEU A 92 33.65 -24.53 44.84
N LEU A 93 34.39 -25.18 43.94
CA LEU A 93 34.48 -24.77 42.53
C LEU A 93 33.50 -25.55 41.60
N THR A 94 32.28 -25.83 42.08
CA THR A 94 31.20 -26.50 41.32
C THR A 94 29.82 -26.17 41.91
N THR A 95 28.80 -26.06 41.07
CA THR A 95 27.41 -25.72 41.42
C THR A 95 26.52 -26.95 41.64
N GLU A 96 27.09 -28.15 41.53
CA GLU A 96 26.40 -29.42 41.73
C GLU A 96 25.94 -29.61 43.18
N SER A 97 24.64 -29.88 43.38
CA SER A 97 23.97 -29.94 44.70
C SER A 97 24.39 -31.11 45.61
N GLY A 98 25.20 -32.05 45.10
CA GLY A 98 25.71 -33.22 45.84
C GLY A 98 27.13 -33.06 46.40
N VAL A 99 27.80 -31.93 46.15
CA VAL A 99 29.23 -31.75 46.46
C VAL A 99 29.42 -30.72 47.58
N ASN A 100 29.79 -31.19 48.77
CA ASN A 100 30.01 -30.32 49.94
C ASN A 100 31.50 -30.17 50.31
N ASP A 101 32.38 -30.92 49.66
CA ASP A 101 33.83 -30.89 49.90
C ASP A 101 34.56 -30.16 48.75
N PRO A 102 35.24 -29.03 49.03
CA PRO A 102 36.05 -28.34 48.03
C PRO A 102 37.20 -29.18 47.44
N GLY A 103 37.66 -30.22 48.15
CA GLY A 103 38.69 -31.15 47.68
C GLY A 103 38.17 -32.28 46.79
N SER A 104 36.85 -32.40 46.61
CA SER A 104 36.24 -33.41 45.75
C SER A 104 36.76 -33.31 44.30
N ILE A 105 36.70 -34.43 43.56
CA ILE A 105 37.16 -34.47 42.16
C ILE A 105 36.44 -33.43 41.29
N LEU A 106 35.16 -33.17 41.56
CA LEU A 106 34.33 -32.23 40.80
C LEU A 106 34.71 -30.76 41.07
N SER A 107 35.01 -30.40 42.32
CA SER A 107 35.54 -29.08 42.67
C SER A 107 37.01 -28.93 42.25
N GLY A 108 37.85 -29.93 42.54
CA GLY A 108 39.27 -29.98 42.19
C GLY A 108 40.11 -28.91 42.88
N ASN A 109 39.63 -28.31 43.98
CA ASN A 109 40.37 -27.29 44.71
C ASN A 109 41.50 -27.94 45.51
N THR A 110 42.61 -27.24 45.66
CA THR A 110 43.79 -27.74 46.38
C THR A 110 43.89 -27.02 47.73
N PRO A 111 44.17 -27.72 48.84
CA PRO A 111 44.40 -27.05 50.12
C PRO A 111 45.65 -26.16 50.07
N SER A 112 45.60 -25.05 50.79
CA SER A 112 46.73 -24.19 51.16
C SER A 112 47.01 -24.33 52.66
N ASP A 113 48.16 -23.84 53.13
CA ASP A 113 48.63 -24.03 54.52
C ASP A 113 47.61 -23.62 55.61
N THR A 114 46.67 -22.73 55.27
CA THR A 114 45.64 -22.21 56.19
C THR A 114 44.21 -22.23 55.62
N GLY A 115 43.97 -22.80 54.43
CA GLY A 115 42.64 -22.82 53.80
C GLY A 115 42.61 -23.46 52.41
N TRP A 116 41.87 -22.87 51.47
CA TRP A 116 41.78 -23.33 50.09
C TRP A 116 42.52 -22.40 49.15
N LYS A 117 43.14 -22.96 48.12
CA LYS A 117 43.99 -22.20 47.19
C LYS A 117 43.21 -21.29 46.24
N TYR A 118 41.99 -21.70 45.87
CA TYR A 118 41.14 -20.95 44.95
C TYR A 118 39.78 -20.62 45.56
N LEU A 119 39.23 -19.48 45.17
CA LEU A 119 37.89 -19.04 45.55
C LEU A 119 37.10 -18.70 44.29
N ARG A 120 35.80 -19.01 44.27
CA ARG A 120 34.88 -18.59 43.22
C ARG A 120 33.95 -17.48 43.69
N GLN A 121 33.46 -16.71 42.72
CA GLN A 121 32.32 -15.82 42.87
C GLN A 121 31.44 -15.92 41.62
N ILE A 122 30.17 -16.23 41.84
CA ILE A 122 29.12 -16.17 40.82
C ILE A 122 28.29 -14.92 41.08
N GLN A 123 28.10 -14.09 40.05
CA GLN A 123 27.28 -12.89 40.15
C GLN A 123 26.18 -12.93 39.09
N VAL A 124 24.92 -12.78 39.52
CA VAL A 124 23.75 -12.88 38.64
C VAL A 124 23.04 -11.54 38.58
N ILE A 125 22.96 -10.94 37.40
CA ILE A 125 22.36 -9.62 37.19
C ILE A 125 21.07 -9.77 36.36
N LYS A 126 19.97 -9.21 36.88
CA LYS A 126 18.66 -9.13 36.21
C LYS A 126 18.69 -8.08 35.10
N LEU A 127 18.09 -8.39 33.95
CA LEU A 127 17.94 -7.45 32.83
C LEU A 127 16.52 -6.86 32.84
N PRO A 128 16.36 -5.52 33.04
CA PRO A 128 15.04 -4.91 33.19
C PRO A 128 14.10 -5.09 31.99
N ASN A 129 14.66 -5.18 30.78
CA ASN A 129 13.90 -5.29 29.53
C ASN A 129 13.65 -6.74 29.09
N GLU A 130 14.20 -7.72 29.80
CA GLU A 130 14.18 -9.15 29.43
C GLU A 130 13.97 -10.00 30.70
N PRO A 131 12.73 -10.12 31.20
CA PRO A 131 12.45 -10.73 32.52
C PRO A 131 12.90 -12.19 32.62
N TYR A 132 12.98 -12.89 31.49
CA TYR A 132 13.37 -14.30 31.37
C TYR A 132 14.86 -14.52 31.11
N ALA A 133 15.68 -13.47 31.15
CA ALA A 133 17.12 -13.51 30.94
C ALA A 133 17.91 -13.11 32.20
N ARG A 134 19.11 -13.69 32.36
CA ARG A 134 20.09 -13.30 33.39
C ARG A 134 21.48 -13.16 32.79
N LYS A 135 22.20 -12.13 33.21
CA LYS A 135 23.61 -11.91 32.90
C LYS A 135 24.45 -12.48 34.04
N ILE A 136 25.29 -13.47 33.77
CA ILE A 136 26.02 -14.23 34.78
C ILE A 136 27.53 -14.05 34.61
N PHE A 137 28.20 -13.63 35.69
CA PHE A 137 29.65 -13.61 35.78
C PHE A 137 30.12 -14.77 36.65
N VAL A 138 31.14 -15.49 36.20
CA VAL A 138 31.84 -16.49 37.00
C VAL A 138 33.30 -16.07 37.08
N ARG A 139 33.79 -15.79 38.29
CA ARG A 139 35.16 -15.35 38.57
C ARG A 139 35.85 -16.35 39.49
N ILE A 140 37.09 -16.70 39.16
CA ILE A 140 37.95 -17.52 40.00
C ILE A 140 39.16 -16.70 40.46
N TYR A 141 39.38 -16.66 41.76
CA TYR A 141 40.45 -15.94 42.43
C TYR A 141 41.45 -16.92 43.04
N LYS A 142 42.70 -16.48 43.15
CA LYS A 142 43.68 -17.06 44.07
C LYS A 142 43.40 -16.52 45.47
N SER A 143 43.41 -17.37 46.48
CA SER A 143 43.27 -16.94 47.89
C SER A 143 44.41 -16.01 48.29
N SER A 144 44.13 -15.00 49.14
CA SER A 144 45.18 -14.13 49.69
C SER A 144 46.13 -14.91 50.60
N SER A 145 47.42 -14.56 50.59
CA SER A 145 48.44 -15.21 51.43
C SER A 145 48.31 -14.88 52.92
N GLY A 146 47.59 -13.81 53.27
CA GLY A 146 47.35 -13.40 54.67
C GLY A 146 46.00 -13.85 55.24
N ASP A 147 45.01 -14.10 54.39
CA ASP A 147 43.67 -14.59 54.76
C ASP A 147 43.09 -15.44 53.61
N PRO A 148 43.02 -16.77 53.76
CA PRO A 148 42.52 -17.67 52.72
C PRO A 148 41.03 -17.52 52.40
N SER A 149 40.27 -16.78 53.21
CA SER A 149 38.84 -16.50 52.98
C SER A 149 38.60 -15.27 52.09
N VAL A 150 39.65 -14.49 51.80
CA VAL A 150 39.59 -13.26 51.02
C VAL A 150 40.26 -13.46 49.65
N PRO A 151 39.68 -12.92 48.56
CA PRO A 151 40.30 -12.99 47.24
C PRO A 151 41.62 -12.21 47.22
N GLY A 152 42.64 -12.79 46.61
CA GLY A 152 43.89 -12.13 46.25
C GLY A 152 43.84 -11.63 44.80
N GLU A 153 44.39 -12.42 43.89
CA GLU A 153 44.46 -12.11 42.45
C GLU A 153 43.33 -12.81 41.68
N THR A 154 42.65 -12.11 40.77
CA THR A 154 41.73 -12.72 39.81
C THR A 154 42.52 -13.55 38.78
N LEU A 155 42.24 -14.85 38.70
CA LEU A 155 42.93 -15.76 37.78
C LEU A 155 42.15 -15.98 36.48
N ALA A 156 40.81 -15.96 36.53
CA ALA A 156 39.94 -16.11 35.36
C ALA A 156 38.56 -15.46 35.60
N GLU A 157 37.95 -14.95 34.52
CA GLU A 157 36.57 -14.44 34.50
C GLU A 157 35.89 -14.88 33.19
N THR A 158 34.64 -15.34 33.27
CA THR A 158 33.79 -15.60 32.11
C THR A 158 32.40 -14.98 32.31
N LEU A 159 31.77 -14.59 31.20
CA LEU A 159 30.49 -13.91 31.14
C LEU A 159 29.57 -14.62 30.14
N SER A 160 28.32 -14.87 30.53
CA SER A 160 27.29 -15.34 29.60
C SER A 160 25.91 -14.76 29.94
N VAL A 161 24.99 -14.83 28.98
CA VAL A 161 23.57 -14.50 29.18
C VAL A 161 22.76 -15.78 28.99
N LEU A 162 22.01 -16.17 30.03
CA LEU A 162 21.15 -17.36 30.01
C LEU A 162 19.68 -16.96 29.96
N LYS A 163 18.85 -17.71 29.21
CA LYS A 163 17.40 -17.48 29.06
C LYS A 163 16.62 -18.78 29.31
N THR A 164 15.46 -18.72 29.98
CA THR A 164 14.52 -19.85 30.11
C THR A 164 13.49 -19.87 28.96
N ILE A 165 12.94 -21.04 28.63
CA ILE A 165 12.02 -21.25 27.49
C ILE A 165 10.54 -20.94 27.83
N SER A 166 10.26 -20.32 28.97
CA SER A 166 8.89 -19.94 29.35
C SER A 166 8.54 -18.58 28.75
N SER A 167 8.28 -18.50 27.44
CA SER A 167 7.48 -17.38 26.91
C SER A 167 6.02 -17.65 27.24
N GLY A 168 5.53 -17.04 28.33
CA GLY A 168 4.08 -16.98 28.54
C GLY A 168 3.47 -16.14 27.41
N TYR A 169 2.53 -16.72 26.66
CA TYR A 169 1.69 -15.94 25.76
C TYR A 169 0.69 -15.14 26.59
N VAL A 170 0.36 -13.94 26.12
CA VAL A 170 -0.64 -13.08 26.74
C VAL A 170 -1.85 -13.07 25.81
N PRO A 171 -3.09 -13.11 26.34
CA PRO A 171 -4.28 -12.81 25.58
C PRO A 171 -4.13 -11.50 24.80
N THR A 172 -4.42 -11.53 23.51
CA THR A 172 -4.19 -10.43 22.58
C THR A 172 -5.46 -10.01 21.87
N SER A 173 -5.69 -8.71 21.74
CA SER A 173 -6.68 -8.13 20.81
C SER A 173 -5.94 -7.68 19.55
N ASN A 174 -6.36 -8.18 18.39
CA ASN A 174 -5.83 -7.81 17.09
C ASN A 174 -6.79 -6.84 16.38
N LEU A 175 -6.24 -5.73 15.89
CA LEU A 175 -6.94 -4.73 15.09
C LEU A 175 -6.38 -4.67 13.68
N ASP A 176 -7.25 -4.80 12.68
CA ASP A 176 -6.87 -4.70 11.27
C ASP A 176 -6.88 -3.24 10.82
N VAL A 177 -5.71 -2.73 10.40
CA VAL A 177 -5.52 -1.35 9.95
C VAL A 177 -5.04 -1.35 8.51
N PHE A 178 -5.85 -0.77 7.62
CA PHE A 178 -5.56 -0.59 6.21
C PHE A 178 -4.85 0.75 5.99
N ILE A 179 -3.78 0.73 5.21
CA ILE A 179 -2.86 1.85 5.10
C ILE A 179 -2.61 2.16 3.63
N LEU A 180 -3.02 3.35 3.21
CA LEU A 180 -2.74 3.86 1.87
C LEU A 180 -1.33 4.46 1.84
N CYS A 181 -0.43 3.82 1.09
CA CYS A 181 0.95 4.23 0.86
C CYS A 181 1.33 3.96 -0.60
N LEU A 182 0.68 4.68 -1.51
CA LEU A 182 0.71 4.48 -2.95
C LEU A 182 2.09 4.80 -3.51
N GLU A 183 2.64 3.85 -4.25
CA GLU A 183 4.02 3.85 -4.73
C GLU A 183 4.33 4.96 -5.74
N ASN A 184 3.32 5.42 -6.47
CA ASN A 184 3.45 6.37 -7.57
C ASN A 184 2.69 7.68 -7.34
N VAL A 185 2.26 7.95 -6.10
CA VAL A 185 1.63 9.20 -5.66
C VAL A 185 2.52 9.83 -4.60
N PRO A 186 2.81 11.14 -4.64
CA PRO A 186 3.77 11.73 -3.72
C PRO A 186 3.24 11.80 -2.28
N GLY A 187 4.14 11.71 -1.30
CA GLY A 187 3.83 12.01 0.10
C GLY A 187 3.98 13.52 0.34
N TRP A 188 2.88 14.22 0.68
CA TRP A 188 2.90 15.70 0.71
C TRP A 188 3.58 16.30 1.95
N TRP A 189 3.73 15.52 3.02
CA TRP A 189 4.26 15.96 4.32
C TRP A 189 5.57 15.27 4.69
N VAL A 190 5.98 14.25 3.94
CA VAL A 190 7.17 13.43 4.18
C VAL A 190 7.56 12.67 2.91
N SER A 191 8.84 12.31 2.75
CA SER A 191 9.30 11.50 1.63
C SER A 191 8.63 10.12 1.59
N LEU A 192 8.23 9.69 0.39
CA LEU A 192 7.71 8.35 0.09
C LEU A 192 8.59 7.25 0.70
N SER A 193 9.91 7.34 0.50
CA SER A 193 10.90 6.38 1.00
C SER A 193 10.83 6.14 2.52
N THR A 194 10.34 7.14 3.27
CA THR A 194 10.30 7.12 4.74
C THR A 194 8.91 6.86 5.32
N MET A 195 7.84 6.99 4.54
CA MET A 195 6.46 6.85 5.05
C MET A 195 6.22 5.51 5.73
N ARG A 196 6.46 4.42 5.00
CA ARG A 196 6.26 3.06 5.50
C ARG A 196 7.17 2.73 6.69
N PRO A 197 8.51 2.93 6.65
CA PRO A 197 9.37 2.69 7.80
C PRO A 197 8.99 3.50 9.06
N ILE A 198 8.57 4.76 8.90
CA ILE A 198 8.12 5.58 10.01
C ILE A 198 6.85 4.98 10.62
N PHE A 199 5.88 4.60 9.79
CA PHE A 199 4.61 4.05 10.28
C PHE A 199 4.78 2.66 10.91
N ASP A 200 5.62 1.79 10.35
CA ASP A 200 5.99 0.51 10.96
C ASP A 200 6.60 0.72 12.36
N SER A 201 7.49 1.71 12.51
CA SER A 201 8.05 2.08 13.82
C SER A 201 6.99 2.62 14.78
N VAL A 202 5.99 3.36 14.29
CA VAL A 202 4.86 3.85 15.08
C VAL A 202 4.02 2.69 15.61
N VAL A 203 3.68 1.74 14.75
CA VAL A 203 2.92 0.53 15.10
C VAL A 203 3.69 -0.28 16.16
N GLN A 204 4.97 -0.55 15.91
CA GLN A 204 5.82 -1.30 16.84
C GLN A 204 5.93 -0.64 18.22
N ASP A 205 6.09 0.68 18.29
CA ASP A 205 6.15 1.40 19.57
C ASP A 205 4.82 1.30 20.34
N ILE A 206 3.67 1.45 19.65
CA ILE A 206 2.35 1.33 20.29
C ILE A 206 2.12 -0.08 20.82
N GLN A 207 2.45 -1.11 20.05
CA GLN A 207 2.33 -2.51 20.51
C GLN A 207 3.27 -2.80 21.68
N THR A 208 4.51 -2.27 21.66
CA THR A 208 5.48 -2.44 22.75
C THR A 208 5.00 -1.80 24.06
N ARG A 209 4.32 -0.64 23.97
CA ARG A 209 3.74 0.06 25.12
C ARG A 209 2.47 -0.59 25.66
N ASN A 210 1.81 -1.41 24.85
CA ASN A 210 0.52 -2.01 25.16
C ASN A 210 0.58 -3.53 24.94
N PRO A 211 1.18 -4.29 25.88
CA PRO A 211 1.21 -5.75 25.79
C PRO A 211 -0.20 -6.32 25.65
N GLY A 212 -0.40 -7.19 24.66
CA GLY A 212 -1.71 -7.73 24.30
C GLY A 212 -2.47 -6.93 23.24
N LEU A 213 -1.95 -5.81 22.75
CA LEU A 213 -2.47 -5.16 21.54
C LEU A 213 -1.64 -5.58 20.32
N GLU A 214 -2.29 -6.19 19.34
CA GLU A 214 -1.73 -6.42 18.01
C GLU A 214 -2.40 -5.52 16.98
N ILE A 215 -1.60 -4.96 16.08
CA ILE A 215 -2.09 -4.16 14.96
C ILE A 215 -1.61 -4.86 13.70
N ASN A 216 -2.54 -5.49 13.00
CA ASN A 216 -2.29 -6.14 11.73
C ASN A 216 -2.38 -5.10 10.61
N THR A 217 -1.27 -4.90 9.89
CA THR A 217 -1.18 -3.85 8.87
C THR A 217 -1.46 -4.41 7.47
N HIS A 218 -2.47 -3.85 6.81
CA HIS A 218 -2.83 -4.17 5.43
C HIS A 218 -2.39 -3.04 4.51
N TRP A 219 -1.25 -3.25 3.83
CA TRP A 219 -0.66 -2.25 2.94
C TRP A 219 -1.38 -2.19 1.60
N ILE A 220 -1.72 -0.96 1.18
CA ILE A 220 -2.25 -0.66 -0.15
C ILE A 220 -1.26 0.27 -0.84
N THR A 221 -0.45 -0.30 -1.73
CA THR A 221 0.64 0.42 -2.42
C THR A 221 0.33 0.75 -3.88
N LYS A 222 -0.74 0.20 -4.44
CA LYS A 222 -1.02 0.29 -5.88
C LYS A 222 -2.30 1.07 -6.10
N LEU A 223 -2.32 2.00 -7.05
CA LEU A 223 -3.56 2.67 -7.44
C LEU A 223 -4.50 1.69 -8.15
N ALA A 224 -4.00 1.09 -9.23
CA ALA A 224 -4.66 0.09 -10.08
C ALA A 224 -3.61 -0.53 -11.03
N TYR A 225 -4.02 -1.46 -11.90
CA TYR A 225 -3.18 -1.95 -13.01
C TYR A 225 -3.44 -1.14 -14.28
N GLY A 226 -2.37 -0.77 -15.00
CA GLY A 226 -2.44 0.06 -16.20
C GLY A 226 -2.89 -0.69 -17.45
N ARG A 227 -3.53 0.03 -18.39
CA ARG A 227 -4.10 -0.53 -19.62
C ARG A 227 -3.09 -0.99 -20.67
N ASP A 228 -2.10 -0.16 -20.98
CA ASP A 228 -1.08 -0.50 -21.98
C ASP A 228 0.00 -1.38 -21.31
N PRO A 229 0.12 -2.66 -21.69
CA PRO A 229 1.06 -3.59 -21.04
C PRO A 229 2.52 -3.31 -21.42
N GLN A 230 2.80 -2.40 -22.35
CA GLN A 230 4.14 -2.01 -22.76
C GLN A 230 4.60 -0.73 -22.05
N TYR A 231 3.66 0.08 -21.54
CA TYR A 231 3.98 1.33 -20.83
C TYR A 231 4.96 1.09 -19.68
N THR A 232 6.12 1.75 -19.76
CA THR A 232 7.16 1.64 -18.74
C THR A 232 7.79 3.02 -18.51
N PRO A 233 7.32 3.77 -17.50
CA PRO A 233 7.84 5.10 -17.19
C PRO A 233 9.30 5.00 -16.71
N TYR A 234 10.07 6.05 -16.98
CA TYR A 234 11.47 6.17 -16.58
C TYR A 234 11.61 6.72 -15.16
N ILE A 235 12.60 6.24 -14.42
CA ILE A 235 13.01 6.83 -13.14
C ILE A 235 14.53 6.76 -13.03
N ASN A 236 15.14 7.84 -12.56
CA ASN A 236 16.56 7.94 -12.33
C ASN A 236 16.94 7.49 -10.92
N LYS A 237 17.93 6.60 -10.81
CA LYS A 237 18.45 6.14 -9.51
C LYS A 237 19.91 6.53 -9.29
N THR A 238 20.68 6.63 -10.37
CA THR A 238 22.12 6.90 -10.36
C THR A 238 22.47 8.34 -10.70
N SER A 239 21.66 8.99 -11.53
CA SER A 239 21.80 10.40 -11.89
C SER A 239 20.82 11.27 -11.10
N TYR A 240 21.18 12.53 -10.87
CA TYR A 240 20.35 13.47 -10.13
C TYR A 240 19.39 14.20 -11.06
N THR A 241 18.09 14.18 -10.72
CA THR A 241 17.00 14.86 -11.45
C THR A 241 17.30 16.33 -11.75
N ASN A 242 17.94 17.02 -10.80
CA ASN A 242 18.29 18.43 -10.91
C ASN A 242 19.57 18.69 -11.74
N ASP A 243 20.40 17.67 -11.98
CA ASP A 243 21.67 17.81 -12.72
C ASP A 243 21.58 17.29 -14.15
N THR A 244 20.76 16.27 -14.42
CA THR A 244 20.63 15.62 -15.72
C THR A 244 19.26 15.84 -16.36
N SER A 245 19.24 16.00 -17.68
CA SER A 245 17.99 16.04 -18.44
C SER A 245 17.30 14.69 -18.45
N MET A 246 15.98 14.69 -18.32
CA MET A 246 15.20 13.45 -18.40
C MET A 246 15.24 12.92 -19.84
N PRO A 247 15.77 11.71 -20.10
CA PRO A 247 15.92 11.18 -21.46
C PRO A 247 14.60 10.75 -22.09
N TYR A 248 13.58 10.50 -21.26
CA TYR A 248 12.28 9.98 -21.67
C TYR A 248 11.15 10.87 -21.14
N ILE A 249 10.03 10.88 -21.86
CA ILE A 249 8.94 11.83 -21.60
C ILE A 249 7.97 11.37 -20.49
N TYR A 250 7.74 10.06 -20.41
CA TYR A 250 7.00 9.43 -19.32
C TYR A 250 8.00 9.10 -18.22
N PHE A 251 7.98 9.84 -17.12
CA PHE A 251 8.96 9.69 -16.05
C PHE A 251 8.40 10.06 -14.67
N TYR A 252 9.04 9.48 -13.65
CA TYR A 252 8.95 9.87 -12.26
C TYR A 252 10.31 10.46 -11.82
N PRO A 253 10.34 11.63 -11.15
CA PRO A 253 11.59 12.12 -10.58
C PRO A 253 12.06 11.21 -9.44
N GLY A 254 13.24 10.60 -9.61
CA GLY A 254 13.83 9.68 -8.64
C GLY A 254 14.83 10.36 -7.71
N LEU A 255 16.12 10.07 -7.89
CA LEU A 255 17.21 10.62 -7.08
C LEU A 255 17.41 12.12 -7.31
N MET A 256 17.50 12.89 -6.24
CA MET A 256 17.66 14.33 -6.22
C MET A 256 18.72 14.76 -5.22
N ARG A 257 19.35 15.91 -5.46
CA ARG A 257 20.25 16.54 -4.48
C ARG A 257 19.56 17.73 -3.83
N LYS A 258 19.51 17.71 -2.50
CA LYS A 258 19.01 18.83 -1.69
C LYS A 258 19.99 20.02 -1.72
N SER A 259 19.52 21.19 -1.29
CA SER A 259 20.36 22.40 -1.17
C SER A 259 21.54 22.25 -0.19
N ASP A 260 21.44 21.35 0.78
CA ASP A 260 22.50 21.01 1.75
C ASP A 260 23.49 19.96 1.21
N GLY A 261 23.27 19.46 -0.01
CA GLY A 261 24.11 18.44 -0.66
C GLY A 261 23.71 17.00 -0.36
N ALA A 262 22.70 16.75 0.48
CA ALA A 262 22.25 15.40 0.78
C ALA A 262 21.40 14.80 -0.35
N ASP A 263 21.49 13.48 -0.50
CA ASP A 263 20.67 12.72 -1.43
C ASP A 263 19.23 12.60 -0.92
N PHE A 264 18.28 12.63 -1.86
CA PHE A 264 16.85 12.52 -1.59
C PHE A 264 16.15 11.81 -2.74
N PHE A 265 15.32 10.82 -2.42
CA PHE A 265 14.41 10.23 -3.40
C PHE A 265 13.05 10.93 -3.30
N TYR A 266 12.59 11.52 -4.41
CA TYR A 266 11.22 12.02 -4.49
C TYR A 266 10.27 10.83 -4.69
N TYR A 267 10.41 10.09 -5.79
CA TYR A 267 9.94 8.71 -5.91
C TYR A 267 11.10 7.74 -5.66
N ASP A 268 10.84 6.65 -4.93
CA ASP A 268 11.85 5.63 -4.66
C ASP A 268 11.69 4.46 -5.65
N PRO A 269 12.67 4.24 -6.57
CA PRO A 269 12.59 3.17 -7.55
C PRO A 269 12.60 1.76 -6.93
N ASP A 270 13.04 1.59 -5.69
CA ASP A 270 13.01 0.28 -5.02
C ASP A 270 11.66 -0.01 -4.35
N GLN A 271 10.79 1.00 -4.21
CA GLN A 271 9.42 0.85 -3.68
C GLN A 271 8.38 0.60 -4.77
N LEU A 272 8.71 0.83 -6.04
CA LEU A 272 7.82 0.57 -7.18
C LEU A 272 7.77 -0.93 -7.50
N GLN A 273 6.59 -1.53 -7.39
CA GLN A 273 6.32 -2.93 -7.70
C GLN A 273 5.82 -3.14 -9.13
N GLY A 274 5.23 -2.13 -9.76
CA GLY A 274 4.88 -2.19 -11.17
C GLY A 274 6.10 -2.11 -12.10
N ARG A 275 5.86 -2.33 -13.40
CA ARG A 275 6.91 -2.29 -14.41
C ARG A 275 7.45 -0.87 -14.58
N VAL A 276 8.75 -0.68 -14.38
CA VAL A 276 9.40 0.63 -14.43
C VAL A 276 10.81 0.53 -15.06
N ASN A 277 11.24 1.57 -15.76
CA ASN A 277 12.54 1.66 -16.40
C ASN A 277 13.49 2.46 -15.50
N VAL A 278 14.37 1.76 -14.78
CA VAL A 278 15.35 2.37 -13.87
C VAL A 278 16.67 2.54 -14.60
N ASP A 279 17.05 3.78 -14.91
CA ASP A 279 18.30 4.10 -15.59
C ASP A 279 18.57 3.28 -16.88
N GLY A 280 17.52 3.04 -17.67
CA GLY A 280 17.59 2.29 -18.93
C GLY A 280 17.34 0.78 -18.78
N THR A 281 17.21 0.27 -17.56
CA THR A 281 16.93 -1.15 -17.28
C THR A 281 15.51 -1.34 -16.78
N VAL A 282 14.71 -2.14 -17.49
CA VAL A 282 13.36 -2.51 -17.05
C VAL A 282 13.42 -3.43 -15.83
N ARG A 283 12.78 -3.03 -14.74
CA ARG A 283 12.53 -3.84 -13.54
C ARG A 283 11.08 -4.33 -13.51
N ASN A 284 10.85 -5.39 -12.74
CA ASN A 284 9.52 -5.99 -12.55
C ASN A 284 8.83 -6.34 -13.89
N SER A 285 9.58 -6.90 -14.84
CA SER A 285 9.05 -7.19 -16.19
C SER A 285 7.87 -8.16 -16.20
N GLY A 286 7.79 -9.07 -15.22
CA GLY A 286 6.64 -9.97 -15.03
C GLY A 286 5.48 -9.39 -14.20
N SER A 287 5.59 -8.13 -13.75
CA SER A 287 4.56 -7.44 -12.96
C SER A 287 3.55 -6.70 -13.86
N TYR A 288 2.61 -6.00 -13.23
CA TYR A 288 1.61 -5.15 -13.90
C TYR A 288 2.24 -3.89 -14.51
N ALA A 289 1.59 -3.35 -15.53
CA ALA A 289 1.93 -2.03 -16.06
C ALA A 289 1.47 -0.94 -15.10
N MET A 290 2.27 0.11 -14.91
CA MET A 290 1.92 1.23 -14.03
C MET A 290 0.64 1.92 -14.50
N ALA A 291 -0.29 2.16 -13.57
CA ALA A 291 -1.45 3.02 -13.79
C ALA A 291 -1.16 4.43 -13.27
N ASP A 292 -1.27 5.44 -14.13
CA ASP A 292 -1.00 6.85 -13.80
C ASP A 292 -1.82 7.83 -14.66
N MET A 293 -1.51 9.13 -14.61
CA MET A 293 -2.21 10.15 -15.41
C MET A 293 -2.21 9.91 -16.93
N TYR A 294 -1.25 9.14 -17.45
CA TYR A 294 -1.12 8.81 -18.87
C TYR A 294 -1.65 7.41 -19.17
N ASN A 295 -1.22 6.39 -18.44
CA ASN A 295 -1.70 5.03 -18.60
C ASN A 295 -2.82 4.75 -17.60
N HIS A 296 -4.07 4.97 -18.01
CA HIS A 296 -5.22 4.80 -17.11
C HIS A 296 -5.40 3.34 -16.66
N ALA A 297 -6.14 3.16 -15.57
CA ALA A 297 -6.46 1.85 -15.01
C ALA A 297 -7.25 0.99 -16.01
N MET A 298 -6.91 -0.29 -16.13
CA MET A 298 -7.66 -1.26 -16.94
C MET A 298 -9.10 -1.45 -16.45
N ARG A 299 -9.91 -2.27 -17.11
CA ARG A 299 -11.29 -2.51 -16.65
C ARG A 299 -11.26 -3.38 -15.39
N TYR A 300 -12.17 -3.14 -14.44
CA TYR A 300 -12.19 -3.83 -13.13
C TYR A 300 -12.18 -5.36 -13.26
N PRO A 301 -13.01 -6.00 -14.12
CA PRO A 301 -13.01 -7.45 -14.24
C PRO A 301 -11.66 -8.03 -14.69
N GLU A 302 -10.90 -7.29 -15.50
CA GLU A 302 -9.57 -7.70 -15.93
C GLU A 302 -8.54 -7.53 -14.82
N GLU A 303 -8.64 -6.42 -14.07
CA GLU A 303 -7.77 -6.15 -12.93
C GLU A 303 -7.93 -7.22 -11.85
N GLU A 304 -9.19 -7.54 -11.49
CA GLU A 304 -9.56 -8.57 -10.53
C GLU A 304 -9.04 -9.95 -10.95
N ALA A 305 -9.26 -10.35 -12.20
CA ALA A 305 -8.76 -11.63 -12.72
C ALA A 305 -7.23 -11.75 -12.63
N LEU A 306 -6.48 -10.68 -12.94
CA LEU A 306 -5.02 -10.67 -12.81
C LEU A 306 -4.57 -10.75 -11.35
N TYR A 307 -5.28 -10.09 -10.44
CA TYR A 307 -5.02 -10.18 -9.01
C TYR A 307 -5.28 -11.60 -8.47
N GLU A 308 -6.44 -12.18 -8.77
CA GLU A 308 -6.80 -13.54 -8.34
C GLU A 308 -5.81 -14.59 -8.86
N GLN A 309 -5.36 -14.46 -10.12
CA GLN A 309 -4.30 -15.30 -10.65
C GLN A 309 -3.01 -15.16 -9.84
N ALA A 310 -2.59 -13.93 -9.54
CA ALA A 310 -1.39 -13.68 -8.74
C ALA A 310 -1.52 -14.20 -7.29
N VAL A 311 -2.71 -14.15 -6.70
CA VAL A 311 -3.01 -14.76 -5.39
C VAL A 311 -2.89 -16.29 -5.46
N SER A 312 -3.48 -16.91 -6.48
CA SER A 312 -3.38 -18.36 -6.72
C SER A 312 -1.93 -18.83 -6.92
N ASP A 313 -1.14 -18.06 -7.67
CA ASP A 313 0.28 -18.35 -7.91
C ASP A 313 1.11 -18.18 -6.62
N ALA A 314 0.81 -17.16 -5.81
CA ALA A 314 1.45 -16.96 -4.50
C ALA A 314 1.15 -18.12 -3.55
N TRP A 315 -0.10 -18.57 -3.47
CA TRP A 315 -0.50 -19.73 -2.66
C TRP A 315 0.24 -21.00 -3.09
N SER A 316 0.28 -21.27 -4.40
CA SER A 316 0.92 -22.45 -4.96
C SER A 316 2.44 -22.48 -4.76
N SER A 317 3.08 -21.30 -4.68
CA SER A 317 4.52 -21.16 -4.48
C SER A 317 4.95 -20.96 -3.02
N GLY A 318 4.00 -20.79 -2.09
CA GLY A 318 4.29 -20.41 -0.70
C GLY A 318 4.88 -19.01 -0.56
N SER A 319 4.63 -18.14 -1.55
CA SER A 319 5.07 -16.74 -1.55
C SER A 319 4.06 -15.84 -0.82
N ALA A 320 4.47 -14.63 -0.46
CA ALA A 320 3.55 -13.66 0.11
C ALA A 320 2.42 -13.32 -0.89
N ILE A 321 1.18 -13.28 -0.39
CA ILE A 321 0.01 -12.89 -1.16
C ILE A 321 0.21 -11.44 -1.64
N PRO A 322 -0.03 -11.14 -2.94
CA PRO A 322 0.09 -9.78 -3.45
C PRO A 322 -0.89 -8.84 -2.76
N GLU A 323 -0.45 -7.60 -2.52
CA GLU A 323 -1.30 -6.53 -1.99
C GLU A 323 -2.35 -6.14 -3.04
N MET A 324 -3.61 -6.01 -2.59
CA MET A 324 -4.74 -5.53 -3.38
C MET A 324 -4.54 -4.08 -3.83
N SER A 325 -5.06 -3.70 -5.00
CA SER A 325 -5.05 -2.30 -5.45
C SER A 325 -6.04 -1.43 -4.68
N TYR A 326 -5.79 -0.12 -4.65
CA TYR A 326 -6.70 0.82 -4.01
C TYR A 326 -8.07 0.86 -4.68
N ARG A 327 -8.12 0.73 -6.01
CA ARG A 327 -9.40 0.57 -6.71
C ARG A 327 -10.17 -0.65 -6.24
N MET A 328 -9.53 -1.81 -6.11
CA MET A 328 -10.20 -3.02 -5.63
C MET A 328 -10.71 -2.87 -4.20
N LEU A 329 -9.95 -2.21 -3.32
CA LEU A 329 -10.42 -1.88 -1.98
C LEU A 329 -11.70 -1.02 -2.05
N LEU A 330 -11.70 0.04 -2.86
CA LEU A 330 -12.86 0.92 -3.04
C LEU A 330 -14.06 0.18 -3.64
N GLU A 331 -13.84 -0.73 -4.59
CA GLU A 331 -14.88 -1.57 -5.15
C GLU A 331 -15.48 -2.48 -4.08
N LYS A 332 -14.66 -3.21 -3.32
CA LYS A 332 -15.13 -4.07 -2.23
C LYS A 332 -15.93 -3.29 -1.18
N MET A 333 -15.45 -2.12 -0.77
CA MET A 333 -16.17 -1.27 0.19
C MET A 333 -17.56 -0.83 -0.32
N ASN A 334 -17.77 -0.75 -1.63
CA ASN A 334 -19.05 -0.34 -2.21
C ASN A 334 -19.95 -1.54 -2.58
N SER A 335 -19.38 -2.63 -3.07
CA SER A 335 -20.11 -3.77 -3.65
C SER A 335 -20.21 -4.99 -2.72
N ASP A 336 -19.22 -5.21 -1.84
CA ASP A 336 -19.22 -6.25 -0.80
C ASP A 336 -18.64 -5.71 0.54
N PRO A 337 -19.37 -4.80 1.21
CA PRO A 337 -18.88 -4.16 2.42
C PRO A 337 -18.80 -5.07 3.64
N SER A 338 -19.41 -6.27 3.60
CA SER A 338 -19.47 -7.22 4.74
C SER A 338 -18.10 -7.58 5.28
N SER A 339 -17.19 -7.90 4.36
CA SER A 339 -15.82 -8.35 4.67
C SER A 339 -14.95 -7.24 5.24
N LEU A 340 -15.35 -5.97 5.06
CA LEU A 340 -14.62 -4.78 5.51
C LEU A 340 -15.37 -4.00 6.59
N LYS A 341 -16.35 -4.62 7.25
CA LYS A 341 -17.15 -3.94 8.27
C LYS A 341 -16.28 -3.51 9.46
N ASN A 342 -16.45 -2.25 9.87
CA ASN A 342 -15.68 -1.53 10.88
C ASN A 342 -14.18 -1.38 10.56
N ILE A 343 -13.83 -1.29 9.28
CA ILE A 343 -12.46 -1.06 8.83
C ILE A 343 -11.83 0.19 9.46
N LEU A 344 -10.56 0.09 9.87
CA LEU A 344 -9.70 1.22 10.21
C LEU A 344 -8.85 1.56 8.98
N LEU A 345 -9.00 2.75 8.42
CA LEU A 345 -8.35 3.12 7.15
C LEU A 345 -7.59 4.45 7.28
N ILE A 346 -6.31 4.45 6.89
CA ILE A 346 -5.41 5.60 7.06
C ILE A 346 -4.81 6.02 5.72
N ASN A 347 -4.90 7.31 5.41
CA ASN A 347 -4.16 7.90 4.30
C ASN A 347 -2.80 8.45 4.75
N LEU A 348 -1.71 7.78 4.35
CA LEU A 348 -0.36 8.26 4.64
C LEU A 348 0.10 9.40 3.73
N HIS A 349 -0.63 9.79 2.69
CA HIS A 349 -0.22 10.90 1.81
C HIS A 349 -0.51 12.30 2.39
N GLY A 350 -1.15 12.36 3.56
CA GLY A 350 -1.42 13.61 4.28
C GLY A 350 -2.57 14.40 3.66
N GLU A 351 -2.31 15.64 3.27
CA GLU A 351 -3.29 16.54 2.65
C GLU A 351 -3.71 16.08 1.25
N LEU A 352 -2.86 15.27 0.60
CA LEU A 352 -3.09 14.70 -0.71
C LEU A 352 -3.92 13.41 -0.61
N ILE A 353 -5.02 13.33 -1.35
CA ILE A 353 -5.83 12.12 -1.49
C ILE A 353 -5.49 11.36 -2.78
N PRO A 354 -5.00 10.11 -2.69
CA PRO A 354 -4.83 9.27 -3.87
C PRO A 354 -6.18 8.96 -4.51
N LEU A 355 -6.27 8.95 -5.83
CA LEU A 355 -7.44 8.61 -6.64
C LEU A 355 -7.00 7.69 -7.81
N PRO A 356 -7.50 6.46 -7.95
CA PRO A 356 -7.09 5.60 -9.06
C PRO A 356 -7.54 6.19 -10.41
N PRO A 357 -6.73 6.16 -11.48
CA PRO A 357 -7.06 6.81 -12.76
C PRO A 357 -8.08 5.98 -13.59
N ILE A 358 -9.36 6.04 -13.24
CA ILE A 358 -10.40 5.13 -13.75
C ILE A 358 -11.22 5.73 -14.91
N ARG A 359 -11.56 4.89 -15.89
CA ARG A 359 -12.64 5.12 -16.87
C ARG A 359 -13.31 3.80 -17.29
N ASN A 360 -14.57 3.87 -17.67
CA ASN A 360 -15.45 2.71 -17.83
C ASN A 360 -15.64 2.22 -19.27
N TYR A 361 -14.87 2.71 -20.25
CA TYR A 361 -14.90 2.22 -21.63
C TYR A 361 -13.53 1.72 -22.07
N SER A 362 -13.52 0.99 -23.17
CA SER A 362 -12.35 0.23 -23.63
C SER A 362 -11.53 1.00 -24.66
N ASP A 363 -10.23 0.71 -24.71
CA ASP A 363 -9.33 1.24 -25.74
C ASP A 363 -9.49 0.46 -27.03
N ALA A 364 -9.20 1.11 -28.15
CA ALA A 364 -9.26 0.44 -29.44
C ALA A 364 -8.06 -0.50 -29.63
N ALA A 365 -8.32 -1.65 -30.24
CA ALA A 365 -7.28 -2.55 -30.72
C ALA A 365 -6.48 -1.84 -31.81
N LYS A 366 -5.16 -1.99 -31.77
CA LYS A 366 -4.21 -1.44 -32.74
C LYS A 366 -3.10 -2.44 -33.06
N ASP A 367 -2.68 -2.45 -34.32
CA ASP A 367 -1.51 -3.21 -34.80
C ASP A 367 -0.61 -2.24 -35.58
N PRO A 368 0.19 -1.41 -34.87
CA PRO A 368 0.97 -0.35 -35.51
C PRO A 368 1.98 -0.86 -36.56
N GLN A 369 2.37 -2.13 -36.47
CA GLN A 369 3.35 -2.74 -37.37
C GLN A 369 2.72 -3.23 -38.67
N SER A 370 1.55 -3.88 -38.61
CA SER A 370 0.90 -4.46 -39.78
C SER A 370 -0.17 -3.54 -40.39
N PHE A 371 -0.82 -2.73 -39.55
CA PHE A 371 -1.92 -1.83 -39.92
C PHE A 371 -1.74 -0.46 -39.26
N PRO A 372 -0.72 0.32 -39.66
CA PRO A 372 -0.41 1.60 -39.04
C PRO A 372 -1.57 2.58 -39.15
N ASN A 373 -1.82 3.32 -38.07
CA ASN A 373 -2.88 4.30 -37.87
C ASN A 373 -4.30 3.74 -37.90
N VAL A 374 -4.49 2.42 -37.96
CA VAL A 374 -5.81 1.77 -37.93
C VAL A 374 -6.18 1.39 -36.50
N ARG A 375 -7.44 1.59 -36.14
CA ARG A 375 -8.03 1.29 -34.84
C ARG A 375 -9.36 0.59 -35.03
N ILE A 376 -9.71 -0.30 -34.10
CA ILE A 376 -11.06 -0.87 -34.03
C ILE A 376 -11.46 -1.15 -32.59
N VAL A 377 -12.71 -0.83 -32.24
CA VAL A 377 -13.29 -1.10 -30.93
C VAL A 377 -14.77 -1.42 -31.08
N THR A 378 -15.27 -2.29 -30.20
CA THR A 378 -16.71 -2.58 -30.10
C THR A 378 -17.22 -2.11 -28.74
N HIS A 379 -18.32 -1.37 -28.74
CA HIS A 379 -19.01 -0.96 -27.52
C HIS A 379 -20.47 -1.38 -27.57
N PRO A 380 -21.07 -1.85 -26.46
CA PRO A 380 -22.51 -1.93 -26.35
C PRO A 380 -23.13 -0.53 -26.30
N GLU A 381 -24.38 -0.39 -26.74
CA GLU A 381 -25.10 0.88 -26.61
C GLU A 381 -25.40 1.29 -25.16
N GLN A 382 -25.50 0.32 -24.25
CA GLN A 382 -25.70 0.53 -22.81
C GLN A 382 -24.64 -0.24 -22.02
N LEU A 383 -24.27 0.26 -20.85
CA LEU A 383 -23.40 -0.48 -19.93
C LEU A 383 -24.18 -1.63 -19.27
N ARG A 384 -25.44 -1.36 -18.88
CA ARG A 384 -26.38 -2.32 -18.30
C ARG A 384 -27.59 -2.55 -19.21
N TYR A 385 -28.01 -3.80 -19.34
CA TYR A 385 -29.26 -4.22 -19.98
C TYR A 385 -30.12 -5.04 -19.00
N GLU A 386 -31.44 -4.99 -19.19
CA GLU A 386 -32.35 -5.96 -18.58
C GLU A 386 -32.34 -7.28 -19.37
N THR A 387 -32.74 -8.38 -18.74
CA THR A 387 -32.78 -9.71 -19.39
C THR A 387 -33.77 -9.80 -20.55
N THR A 388 -34.72 -8.86 -20.62
CA THR A 388 -35.74 -8.76 -21.68
C THR A 388 -35.37 -7.79 -22.80
N ASP A 389 -34.21 -7.15 -22.72
CA ASP A 389 -33.80 -6.16 -23.72
C ASP A 389 -33.14 -6.84 -24.93
N GLU A 390 -33.40 -6.32 -26.12
CA GLU A 390 -32.56 -6.55 -27.30
C GLU A 390 -31.23 -5.80 -27.11
N ILE A 391 -30.13 -6.46 -27.46
CA ILE A 391 -28.78 -5.97 -27.15
C ILE A 391 -28.08 -5.54 -28.42
N HIS A 392 -27.59 -4.30 -28.44
CA HIS A 392 -26.89 -3.73 -29.58
C HIS A 392 -25.42 -3.47 -29.27
N PHE A 393 -24.55 -3.99 -30.13
CA PHE A 393 -23.12 -3.70 -30.13
C PHE A 393 -22.74 -2.95 -31.39
N ARG A 394 -22.00 -1.85 -31.23
CA ARG A 394 -21.54 -1.00 -32.31
C ARG A 394 -20.04 -1.16 -32.49
N VAL A 395 -19.62 -1.46 -33.72
CA VAL A 395 -18.21 -1.64 -34.09
C VAL A 395 -17.72 -0.38 -34.78
N TYR A 396 -16.62 0.18 -34.25
CA TYR A 396 -16.03 1.45 -34.65
C TYR A 396 -14.62 1.23 -35.21
N PRO A 397 -14.49 0.85 -36.49
CA PRO A 397 -13.23 0.97 -37.21
C PRO A 397 -12.93 2.44 -37.49
N TYR A 398 -11.70 2.91 -37.30
CA TYR A 398 -11.31 4.27 -37.68
C TYR A 398 -9.81 4.38 -37.91
N VAL A 399 -9.36 5.54 -38.41
CA VAL A 399 -7.95 5.87 -38.52
C VAL A 399 -7.58 7.11 -37.70
N THR A 400 -6.35 7.15 -37.19
CA THR A 400 -5.83 8.27 -36.39
C THR A 400 -5.35 9.45 -37.25
N THR A 401 -5.06 9.21 -38.53
CA THR A 401 -4.71 10.23 -39.53
C THR A 401 -5.66 10.21 -40.72
N PRO A 402 -6.96 10.53 -40.54
CA PRO A 402 -7.99 10.49 -41.59
C PRO A 402 -7.53 10.98 -42.96
N ASN A 403 -6.94 12.18 -43.02
CA ASN A 403 -6.56 12.81 -44.29
C ASN A 403 -5.48 12.06 -45.10
N SER A 404 -4.78 11.11 -44.50
CA SER A 404 -3.75 10.28 -45.16
C SER A 404 -4.32 9.02 -45.83
N PHE A 405 -5.63 8.77 -45.71
CA PHE A 405 -6.30 7.58 -46.25
C PHE A 405 -7.36 7.94 -47.30
N SER A 406 -7.49 7.11 -48.33
CA SER A 406 -8.57 7.19 -49.33
C SER A 406 -9.94 7.10 -48.65
N SER A 407 -10.96 7.78 -49.17
CA SER A 407 -12.33 7.66 -48.65
C SER A 407 -12.89 6.23 -48.75
N THR A 408 -12.34 5.41 -49.65
CA THR A 408 -12.74 4.01 -49.88
C THR A 408 -11.89 3.00 -49.12
N SER A 409 -10.96 3.44 -48.25
CA SER A 409 -10.11 2.52 -47.50
C SER A 409 -10.94 1.63 -46.58
N ALA A 410 -10.62 0.33 -46.60
CA ALA A 410 -11.23 -0.69 -45.76
C ALA A 410 -10.18 -1.63 -45.18
N LEU A 411 -10.48 -2.18 -44.00
CA LEU A 411 -9.75 -3.26 -43.38
C LEU A 411 -10.27 -4.59 -43.94
N ALA A 412 -9.36 -5.43 -44.44
CA ALA A 412 -9.70 -6.72 -45.04
C ALA A 412 -10.48 -7.61 -44.06
N THR A 413 -10.01 -7.70 -42.82
CA THR A 413 -10.63 -8.54 -41.79
C THR A 413 -10.54 -7.92 -40.40
N ALA A 414 -11.65 -7.94 -39.68
CA ALA A 414 -11.75 -7.66 -38.25
C ALA A 414 -12.55 -8.76 -37.55
N THR A 415 -12.32 -8.94 -36.26
CA THR A 415 -13.02 -9.96 -35.46
C THR A 415 -13.61 -9.38 -34.19
N LEU A 416 -14.80 -9.87 -33.84
CA LEU A 416 -15.48 -9.69 -32.56
C LEU A 416 -15.77 -11.07 -31.97
N PHE A 417 -15.24 -11.34 -30.79
CA PHE A 417 -15.34 -12.63 -30.13
C PHE A 417 -16.04 -12.49 -28.78
N PHE A 418 -17.03 -13.36 -28.55
CA PHE A 418 -17.70 -13.56 -27.28
C PHE A 418 -17.16 -14.87 -26.68
N PRO A 419 -16.09 -14.82 -25.85
CA PRO A 419 -15.38 -16.03 -25.41
C PRO A 419 -16.24 -16.98 -24.59
N ASN A 420 -17.21 -16.47 -23.84
CA ASN A 420 -18.00 -17.23 -22.89
C ASN A 420 -19.44 -17.46 -23.35
N ASP A 421 -19.81 -16.99 -24.55
CA ASP A 421 -21.19 -17.02 -25.04
C ASP A 421 -21.27 -17.78 -26.36
N ASN A 422 -22.03 -18.88 -26.36
CA ASN A 422 -22.34 -19.66 -27.56
C ASN A 422 -23.75 -19.31 -28.07
N ILE A 423 -23.83 -18.30 -28.91
CA ILE A 423 -25.07 -17.69 -29.38
C ILE A 423 -25.43 -18.30 -30.74
N ASP A 424 -26.61 -18.91 -30.86
CA ASP A 424 -27.07 -19.44 -32.15
C ASP A 424 -27.16 -18.32 -33.20
N THR A 425 -26.71 -18.58 -34.42
CA THR A 425 -26.66 -17.58 -35.50
C THR A 425 -28.03 -17.05 -35.91
N SER A 426 -29.11 -17.80 -35.62
CA SER A 426 -30.49 -17.36 -35.86
C SER A 426 -30.94 -16.20 -34.97
N TYR A 427 -30.22 -15.92 -33.88
CA TYR A 427 -30.50 -14.83 -32.95
C TYR A 427 -29.56 -13.63 -33.11
N ILE A 428 -28.76 -13.62 -34.17
CA ILE A 428 -27.78 -12.57 -34.44
C ILE A 428 -28.13 -11.90 -35.77
N ASP A 429 -28.56 -10.65 -35.69
CA ASP A 429 -28.73 -9.78 -36.85
C ASP A 429 -27.57 -8.79 -36.95
N ILE A 430 -27.09 -8.55 -38.17
CA ILE A 430 -25.97 -7.63 -38.41
C ILE A 430 -26.35 -6.61 -39.47
N ASP A 431 -26.28 -5.33 -39.09
CA ASP A 431 -26.38 -4.22 -40.02
C ASP A 431 -24.99 -3.67 -40.35
N LYS A 432 -24.80 -3.27 -41.61
CA LYS A 432 -23.60 -2.59 -42.11
C LYS A 432 -23.95 -1.20 -42.62
N ILE A 433 -23.18 -0.19 -42.21
CA ILE A 433 -23.23 1.15 -42.79
C ILE A 433 -22.10 1.29 -43.82
N SER A 434 -22.46 1.33 -45.11
CA SER A 434 -21.51 1.48 -46.22
C SER A 434 -21.75 2.82 -46.93
N GLY A 435 -20.67 3.45 -47.38
CA GLY A 435 -20.71 4.76 -48.05
C GLY A 435 -19.37 5.46 -47.97
N ASP A 436 -19.13 6.40 -48.88
CA ASP A 436 -17.90 7.17 -49.01
C ASP A 436 -18.17 8.57 -49.60
N THR A 437 -17.14 9.24 -50.14
CA THR A 437 -17.28 10.58 -50.75
C THR A 437 -18.14 10.59 -52.01
N THR A 438 -18.28 9.45 -52.68
CA THR A 438 -18.98 9.24 -53.96
C THR A 438 -20.20 8.34 -53.83
N ALA A 439 -20.14 7.29 -53.02
CA ALA A 439 -21.25 6.42 -52.70
C ALA A 439 -22.03 6.95 -51.50
N ASP A 440 -23.35 7.06 -51.62
CA ASP A 440 -24.18 7.56 -50.54
C ASP A 440 -24.18 6.60 -49.34
N TYR A 441 -24.22 7.13 -48.12
CA TYR A 441 -24.24 6.28 -46.93
C TYR A 441 -25.61 5.65 -46.72
N ALA A 442 -25.61 4.33 -46.58
CA ALA A 442 -26.80 3.53 -46.34
C ALA A 442 -26.54 2.48 -45.26
N LEU A 443 -27.55 2.29 -44.39
CA LEU A 443 -27.65 1.19 -43.45
C LEU A 443 -28.36 0.04 -44.15
N ALA A 444 -27.79 -1.16 -44.10
CA ALA A 444 -28.42 -2.36 -44.63
C ALA A 444 -28.19 -3.54 -43.69
N THR A 445 -29.24 -4.29 -43.39
CA THR A 445 -29.14 -5.61 -42.78
C THR A 445 -28.52 -6.56 -43.80
N VAL A 446 -27.38 -7.15 -43.44
CA VAL A 446 -26.58 -7.99 -44.33
C VAL A 446 -26.73 -9.46 -43.97
N THR A 447 -26.59 -10.34 -44.95
CA THR A 447 -26.55 -11.79 -44.74
C THR A 447 -25.12 -12.29 -44.67
N ALA A 448 -24.89 -13.35 -43.91
CA ALA A 448 -23.58 -13.98 -43.77
C ALA A 448 -23.04 -14.46 -45.14
N SER A 449 -21.78 -14.16 -45.43
CA SER A 449 -21.09 -14.60 -46.64
C SER A 449 -19.57 -14.50 -46.48
N THR A 450 -18.81 -15.07 -47.41
CA THR A 450 -17.33 -14.96 -47.43
C THR A 450 -16.80 -13.54 -47.71
N TYR A 451 -17.68 -12.58 -48.00
CA TYR A 451 -17.30 -11.20 -48.37
C TYR A 451 -17.98 -10.11 -47.51
N THR A 452 -18.90 -10.48 -46.62
CA THR A 452 -19.61 -9.54 -45.72
C THR A 452 -19.23 -9.81 -44.27
N PHE A 453 -19.70 -10.92 -43.72
CA PHE A 453 -19.30 -11.41 -42.41
C PHE A 453 -19.50 -12.93 -42.31
N GLN A 454 -18.80 -13.58 -41.38
CA GLN A 454 -19.00 -14.97 -41.00
C GLN A 454 -19.16 -15.11 -39.49
N ILE A 455 -20.01 -16.04 -39.05
CA ILE A 455 -20.14 -16.42 -37.64
C ILE A 455 -19.65 -17.86 -37.48
N THR A 456 -18.80 -18.09 -36.49
CA THR A 456 -18.25 -19.41 -36.15
C THR A 456 -18.22 -19.58 -34.62
N HIS A 457 -18.03 -20.81 -34.14
CA HIS A 457 -18.05 -21.10 -32.69
C HIS A 457 -16.73 -21.70 -32.17
N PRO A 458 -15.60 -20.97 -32.21
CA PRO A 458 -14.33 -21.50 -31.73
C PRO A 458 -14.34 -21.64 -30.21
N SER A 459 -13.81 -22.76 -29.71
CA SER A 459 -13.62 -23.04 -28.27
C SER A 459 -14.89 -22.88 -27.41
N GLY A 460 -16.08 -23.03 -28.00
CA GLY A 460 -17.35 -22.86 -27.29
C GLY A 460 -17.84 -21.42 -27.13
N GLY A 461 -17.13 -20.41 -27.67
CA GLY A 461 -17.59 -19.03 -27.76
C GLY A 461 -18.11 -18.68 -29.16
N THR A 462 -18.59 -17.46 -29.37
CA THR A 462 -19.12 -16.98 -30.66
C THR A 462 -18.17 -15.96 -31.30
N LEU A 463 -17.67 -16.26 -32.49
CA LEU A 463 -16.77 -15.39 -33.26
C LEU A 463 -17.49 -14.85 -34.49
N ILE A 464 -17.58 -13.52 -34.56
CA ILE A 464 -18.04 -12.78 -35.73
C ILE A 464 -16.82 -12.21 -36.45
N THR A 465 -16.64 -12.57 -37.72
CA THR A 465 -15.59 -12.06 -38.59
C THR A 465 -16.19 -11.12 -39.61
N PHE A 466 -15.75 -9.85 -39.62
CA PHE A 466 -16.20 -8.83 -40.57
C PHE A 466 -15.19 -8.69 -41.71
N TYR A 467 -15.70 -8.61 -42.95
CA TYR A 467 -14.90 -8.42 -44.16
C TYR A 467 -15.15 -7.05 -44.79
N GLU A 468 -14.12 -6.53 -45.46
CA GLU A 468 -14.17 -5.25 -46.17
C GLU A 468 -14.79 -4.15 -45.30
N THR A 469 -14.22 -4.00 -44.10
CA THR A 469 -14.70 -3.10 -43.06
C THR A 469 -14.23 -1.67 -43.36
N PRO A 470 -15.09 -0.72 -43.73
CA PRO A 470 -14.66 0.64 -44.04
C PRO A 470 -14.01 1.30 -42.82
N ILE A 471 -12.87 1.97 -43.00
CA ILE A 471 -12.13 2.64 -41.91
C ILE A 471 -12.18 4.17 -41.98
N ARG A 472 -12.84 4.71 -43.02
CA ARG A 472 -12.89 6.14 -43.35
C ARG A 472 -14.31 6.61 -43.44
N HIS A 473 -14.62 7.80 -42.92
CA HIS A 473 -15.99 8.31 -42.73
C HIS A 473 -16.24 9.63 -43.45
N SER A 474 -15.49 9.91 -44.52
CA SER A 474 -15.57 11.16 -45.26
C SER A 474 -16.99 11.49 -45.70
N THR A 475 -17.35 12.78 -45.64
CA THR A 475 -18.67 13.26 -46.10
C THR A 475 -18.87 13.00 -47.59
N ASN A 476 -20.04 12.49 -47.95
CA ASN A 476 -20.50 12.39 -49.32
C ASN A 476 -20.79 13.79 -49.87
N THR A 477 -20.24 14.12 -51.04
CA THR A 477 -20.27 15.47 -51.61
C THR A 477 -21.65 15.89 -52.12
N PHE A 478 -22.58 14.95 -52.31
CA PHE A 478 -23.92 15.22 -52.86
C PHE A 478 -25.03 15.15 -51.81
N SER A 479 -24.92 14.20 -50.87
CA SER A 479 -25.98 13.93 -49.90
C SER A 479 -25.71 14.50 -48.51
N ASN A 480 -24.52 15.04 -48.25
CA ASN A 480 -24.05 15.49 -46.93
C ASN A 480 -24.05 14.39 -45.85
N LYS A 481 -24.20 13.12 -46.24
CA LYS A 481 -24.05 11.96 -45.35
C LYS A 481 -22.56 11.66 -45.08
N GLY A 482 -22.25 10.86 -44.07
CA GLY A 482 -20.87 10.69 -43.55
C GLY A 482 -20.46 11.83 -42.61
N LEU A 483 -19.27 11.77 -42.02
CA LEU A 483 -18.79 12.71 -41.01
C LEU A 483 -18.04 13.91 -41.62
N PRO A 484 -18.50 15.16 -41.39
CA PRO A 484 -17.78 16.37 -41.80
C PRO A 484 -16.45 16.54 -41.08
N ALA A 485 -15.42 16.99 -41.81
CA ALA A 485 -14.09 17.20 -41.23
C ALA A 485 -14.10 18.18 -40.05
N ALA A 486 -14.95 19.23 -40.11
CA ALA A 486 -15.13 20.21 -39.04
C ALA A 486 -15.86 19.66 -37.79
N LYS A 487 -16.42 18.45 -37.87
CA LYS A 487 -17.13 17.77 -36.77
C LYS A 487 -16.32 16.61 -36.17
N ARG A 488 -15.10 16.39 -36.66
CA ARG A 488 -14.17 15.41 -36.10
C ARG A 488 -13.76 15.83 -34.70
N LEU A 489 -13.75 14.87 -33.79
CA LEU A 489 -13.32 15.08 -32.41
C LEU A 489 -11.81 14.80 -32.33
N TYR A 490 -11.01 15.80 -31.93
CA TYR A 490 -9.53 15.72 -31.90
C TYR A 490 -8.89 15.35 -33.24
N GLY A 491 -9.53 15.75 -34.35
CA GLY A 491 -9.11 15.39 -35.70
C GLY A 491 -9.41 13.93 -36.12
N LEU A 492 -10.05 13.14 -35.25
CA LEU A 492 -10.39 11.74 -35.47
C LEU A 492 -11.78 11.58 -36.08
N GLU A 493 -11.97 10.50 -36.85
CA GLU A 493 -13.30 10.04 -37.30
C GLU A 493 -13.87 8.99 -36.35
N TYR A 494 -13.80 9.28 -35.05
CA TYR A 494 -14.26 8.41 -33.97
C TYR A 494 -15.17 9.19 -33.03
N ILE A 495 -16.48 8.90 -33.09
CA ILE A 495 -17.49 9.47 -32.20
C ILE A 495 -18.39 8.31 -31.76
N PRO A 496 -18.11 7.70 -30.60
CA PRO A 496 -18.81 6.49 -30.15
C PRO A 496 -20.09 6.78 -29.36
N CYS A 497 -20.25 7.98 -28.81
CA CYS A 497 -21.44 8.33 -28.04
C CYS A 497 -22.70 8.45 -28.93
N ALA A 498 -23.86 8.37 -28.30
CA ALA A 498 -25.12 8.71 -28.95
C ALA A 498 -25.16 10.21 -29.26
N VAL A 499 -25.16 10.55 -30.55
CA VAL A 499 -25.32 11.92 -31.04
C VAL A 499 -26.76 12.10 -31.49
N HIS A 500 -27.42 13.19 -31.08
CA HIS A 500 -28.78 13.53 -31.49
C HIS A 500 -29.19 14.92 -30.97
N PRO A 501 -30.14 15.63 -31.63
CA PRO A 501 -30.87 16.77 -31.05
C PRO A 501 -31.94 16.36 -30.03
N ALA A 502 -32.49 17.32 -29.28
CA ALA A 502 -33.54 17.10 -28.29
C ALA A 502 -34.74 16.36 -28.87
N GLY A 503 -35.23 15.34 -28.14
CA GLY A 503 -36.48 14.67 -28.47
C GLY A 503 -36.41 13.68 -29.63
N THR A 504 -35.24 13.41 -30.19
CA THR A 504 -35.05 12.29 -31.13
C THR A 504 -34.44 11.07 -30.43
N PRO A 505 -34.69 9.84 -30.90
CA PRO A 505 -34.12 8.65 -30.27
C PRO A 505 -32.58 8.65 -30.30
N ASP A 506 -31.96 8.01 -29.31
CA ASP A 506 -30.50 7.82 -29.29
C ASP A 506 -30.02 7.05 -30.52
N PHE A 507 -28.79 7.36 -30.96
CA PHE A 507 -28.11 6.75 -32.10
C PHE A 507 -28.77 6.92 -33.48
N THR A 508 -29.77 7.80 -33.65
CA THR A 508 -30.37 8.07 -34.97
C THR A 508 -29.57 9.05 -35.83
N TYR A 509 -28.66 9.84 -35.25
CA TYR A 509 -27.70 10.65 -36.01
C TYR A 509 -26.40 9.85 -36.19
N ASP A 510 -26.47 8.87 -37.08
CA ASP A 510 -25.31 8.14 -37.57
C ASP A 510 -24.86 8.69 -38.94
N LEU A 511 -23.94 7.98 -39.59
CA LEU A 511 -23.38 8.38 -40.88
C LEU A 511 -24.44 8.45 -42.01
N THR A 512 -25.62 7.88 -41.85
CA THR A 512 -26.71 7.95 -42.84
C THR A 512 -27.52 9.24 -42.75
N ASN A 513 -27.34 10.02 -41.68
CA ASN A 513 -27.98 11.31 -41.52
C ASN A 513 -27.37 12.35 -42.47
N ASN A 514 -28.20 13.19 -43.10
CA ASN A 514 -27.77 14.16 -44.11
C ASN A 514 -27.50 15.58 -43.55
N ASN A 515 -27.60 15.78 -42.23
CA ASN A 515 -27.30 17.08 -41.66
C ASN A 515 -25.78 17.28 -41.53
N ILE A 516 -25.23 18.22 -42.30
CA ILE A 516 -23.80 18.56 -42.30
C ILE A 516 -23.36 19.33 -41.04
N ASN A 517 -24.31 19.94 -40.34
CA ASN A 517 -24.01 20.81 -39.20
C ASN A 517 -23.92 20.04 -37.88
N ASN A 518 -24.19 18.74 -37.85
CA ASN A 518 -24.11 17.93 -36.64
C ASN A 518 -22.96 16.90 -36.72
N PRO A 519 -22.36 16.53 -35.58
CA PRO A 519 -21.58 15.31 -35.47
C PRO A 519 -22.48 14.10 -35.69
N LYS A 520 -21.85 12.95 -35.90
CA LYS A 520 -22.54 11.69 -36.21
C LYS A 520 -21.84 10.55 -35.51
N ASN A 521 -22.61 9.61 -34.97
CA ASN A 521 -22.05 8.35 -34.51
C ASN A 521 -21.36 7.63 -35.68
N THR A 522 -20.13 7.16 -35.46
CA THR A 522 -19.27 6.64 -36.54
C THR A 522 -19.21 5.12 -36.62
N ALA A 523 -20.18 4.40 -36.02
CA ALA A 523 -20.22 2.95 -36.13
C ALA A 523 -20.37 2.50 -37.59
N ARG A 524 -19.70 1.40 -37.95
CA ARG A 524 -19.80 0.78 -39.28
C ARG A 524 -20.58 -0.52 -39.28
N TRP A 525 -20.61 -1.19 -38.14
CA TRP A 525 -21.39 -2.40 -37.95
C TRP A 525 -22.22 -2.27 -36.68
N ILE A 526 -23.44 -2.80 -36.74
CA ILE A 526 -24.33 -2.93 -35.61
C ILE A 526 -24.68 -4.42 -35.50
N VAL A 527 -24.22 -5.07 -34.43
CA VAL A 527 -24.55 -6.45 -34.10
C VAL A 527 -25.70 -6.42 -33.10
N LYS A 528 -26.79 -7.09 -33.43
CA LYS A 528 -27.99 -7.20 -32.61
C LYS A 528 -28.10 -8.62 -32.11
N ILE A 529 -28.39 -8.78 -30.82
CA ILE A 529 -28.73 -10.05 -30.22
C ILE A 529 -30.16 -9.95 -29.70
N ASP A 530 -30.99 -10.92 -30.09
CA ASP A 530 -32.38 -11.01 -29.67
C ASP A 530 -32.53 -11.01 -28.14
N ALA A 531 -33.64 -10.46 -27.68
CA ALA A 531 -33.98 -10.41 -26.27
C ALA A 531 -34.04 -11.80 -25.62
N GLY A 532 -33.47 -11.93 -24.41
CA GLY A 532 -33.49 -13.17 -23.63
C GLY A 532 -32.50 -14.25 -24.05
N ILE A 533 -31.64 -13.98 -25.04
CA ILE A 533 -30.66 -14.96 -25.53
C ILE A 533 -29.39 -15.00 -24.68
N LEU A 534 -28.88 -13.84 -24.27
CA LEU A 534 -27.78 -13.78 -23.31
C LEU A 534 -28.33 -13.95 -21.89
N ALA A 535 -27.67 -14.80 -21.12
CA ALA A 535 -28.03 -15.06 -19.73
C ALA A 535 -27.82 -13.82 -18.84
N SER A 536 -28.39 -13.82 -17.63
CA SER A 536 -28.03 -12.79 -16.66
C SER A 536 -26.58 -12.99 -16.20
N GLY A 537 -25.79 -11.94 -16.22
CA GLY A 537 -24.37 -11.97 -15.87
C GLY A 537 -23.57 -10.86 -16.53
N MET A 538 -22.25 -10.94 -16.37
CA MET A 538 -21.28 -10.12 -17.10
C MET A 538 -20.82 -10.87 -18.35
N HIS A 539 -20.83 -10.19 -19.49
CA HIS A 539 -20.34 -10.71 -20.76
C HIS A 539 -19.13 -9.94 -21.25
N THR A 540 -18.16 -10.67 -21.78
CA THR A 540 -16.90 -10.12 -22.31
C THR A 540 -16.96 -10.08 -23.83
N LEU A 541 -16.48 -8.99 -24.42
CA LEU A 541 -16.34 -8.81 -25.86
C LEU A 541 -14.89 -8.52 -26.20
N GLU A 542 -14.32 -9.29 -27.11
CA GLU A 542 -12.95 -9.11 -27.57
C GLU A 542 -12.93 -8.69 -29.04
N THR A 543 -12.43 -7.50 -29.33
CA THR A 543 -12.29 -7.00 -30.71
C THR A 543 -10.82 -6.98 -31.12
N ARG A 544 -10.51 -7.47 -32.33
CA ARG A 544 -9.14 -7.50 -32.88
C ARG A 544 -9.10 -7.10 -34.35
N ILE A 545 -7.94 -6.62 -34.78
CA ILE A 545 -7.58 -6.46 -36.20
C ILE A 545 -7.07 -7.83 -36.70
N GLY A 546 -7.65 -8.32 -37.80
CA GLY A 546 -7.33 -9.63 -38.36
C GLY A 546 -8.01 -10.80 -37.65
N THR A 547 -7.52 -12.02 -37.93
CA THR A 547 -8.10 -13.30 -37.48
C THR A 547 -7.32 -13.98 -36.36
N ASP A 548 -6.20 -13.39 -35.90
CA ASP A 548 -5.38 -13.97 -34.84
C ASP A 548 -6.01 -13.74 -33.47
N LEU A 549 -6.73 -14.73 -32.95
CA LEU A 549 -7.37 -14.68 -31.63
C LEU A 549 -6.37 -14.75 -30.47
N THR A 550 -5.09 -15.05 -30.73
CA THR A 550 -4.04 -15.09 -29.70
C THR A 550 -3.29 -13.75 -29.55
N ALA A 551 -3.61 -12.77 -30.40
CA ALA A 551 -3.10 -11.40 -30.29
C ALA A 551 -3.71 -10.68 -29.08
N GLY A 552 -3.00 -9.65 -28.59
CA GLY A 552 -3.33 -8.95 -27.34
C GLY A 552 -2.67 -9.52 -26.11
N THR A 553 -1.63 -10.34 -26.28
CA THR A 553 -0.79 -10.85 -25.19
C THR A 553 0.54 -10.09 -25.18
N PRO A 554 1.26 -10.02 -24.04
CA PRO A 554 2.56 -9.35 -23.98
C PRO A 554 3.57 -9.83 -25.03
N SER A 555 3.47 -11.09 -25.48
CA SER A 555 4.35 -11.71 -26.47
C SER A 555 3.83 -11.65 -27.91
N ASN A 556 2.53 -11.45 -28.14
CA ASN A 556 1.94 -11.41 -29.48
C ASN A 556 1.03 -10.19 -29.65
N LYS A 557 1.51 -9.21 -30.42
CA LYS A 557 0.78 -7.97 -30.78
C LYS A 557 0.01 -7.40 -29.59
N PRO A 558 0.71 -6.95 -28.53
CA PRO A 558 0.11 -6.64 -27.23
C PRO A 558 -1.00 -5.60 -27.26
N ALA A 559 -0.97 -4.68 -28.22
CA ALA A 559 -2.00 -3.64 -28.37
C ALA A 559 -3.17 -4.06 -29.29
N ASN A 560 -3.12 -5.24 -29.92
CA ASN A 560 -4.16 -5.72 -30.83
C ASN A 560 -5.24 -6.53 -30.09
N LEU A 561 -5.82 -5.92 -29.06
CA LEU A 561 -6.98 -6.44 -28.36
C LEU A 561 -7.70 -5.29 -27.65
N SER A 562 -8.99 -5.18 -27.91
CA SER A 562 -9.91 -4.37 -27.14
C SER A 562 -10.84 -5.31 -26.38
N LYS A 563 -10.85 -5.22 -25.05
CA LYS A 563 -11.78 -5.95 -24.19
C LYS A 563 -12.86 -5.01 -23.66
N THR A 564 -14.11 -5.29 -23.97
CA THR A 564 -15.28 -4.55 -23.49
C THR A 564 -16.18 -5.46 -22.67
N TYR A 565 -16.91 -4.88 -21.71
CA TYR A 565 -17.80 -5.61 -20.81
C TYR A 565 -19.21 -5.03 -20.88
N VAL A 566 -20.21 -5.88 -20.71
CA VAL A 566 -21.63 -5.54 -20.59
C VAL A 566 -22.27 -6.37 -19.48
N TRP A 567 -23.22 -5.79 -18.74
CA TRP A 567 -23.91 -6.47 -17.65
C TRP A 567 -25.40 -6.63 -17.98
N ILE A 568 -25.91 -7.85 -17.83
CA ILE A 568 -27.29 -8.23 -18.16
C ILE A 568 -28.00 -8.71 -16.90
N GLY A 569 -29.10 -8.06 -16.53
CA GLY A 569 -29.86 -8.37 -15.33
C GLY A 569 -29.09 -8.20 -14.01
N LEU A 570 -27.91 -7.58 -14.05
CA LEU A 570 -27.04 -7.34 -12.90
C LEU A 570 -26.54 -5.89 -12.92
N GLU A 571 -26.33 -5.32 -11.74
CA GLU A 571 -25.67 -4.03 -11.59
C GLU A 571 -24.17 -4.14 -11.91
N PRO A 572 -23.61 -3.26 -12.77
CA PRO A 572 -22.18 -3.19 -12.95
C PRO A 572 -21.44 -2.91 -11.62
N PRO A 573 -20.16 -3.34 -11.48
CA PRO A 573 -19.29 -2.91 -10.40
C PRO A 573 -19.31 -1.40 -10.23
N PHE A 574 -19.23 -0.91 -9.00
CA PHE A 574 -19.40 0.51 -8.67
C PHE A 574 -18.41 1.39 -9.45
N THR A 575 -17.15 0.97 -9.55
CA THR A 575 -16.08 1.67 -10.29
C THR A 575 -16.25 1.63 -11.81
N GLU A 576 -17.17 0.81 -12.34
CA GLU A 576 -17.50 0.72 -13.77
C GLU A 576 -18.73 1.56 -14.13
N LYS A 577 -19.58 1.93 -13.17
CA LYS A 577 -20.81 2.71 -13.41
C LYS A 577 -20.54 4.11 -13.98
N PHE A 578 -19.38 4.69 -13.66
CA PHE A 578 -19.07 6.07 -13.97
C PHE A 578 -17.83 6.21 -14.84
N GLN A 579 -17.84 7.23 -15.69
CA GLN A 579 -16.63 7.74 -16.31
C GLN A 579 -16.06 8.86 -15.41
N PHE A 580 -15.06 8.53 -14.60
CA PHE A 580 -14.40 9.52 -13.74
C PHE A 580 -13.44 10.44 -14.50
N MET A 581 -12.84 9.92 -15.58
CA MET A 581 -11.83 10.62 -16.38
C MET A 581 -12.10 10.54 -17.88
N GLY A 582 -11.56 11.53 -18.61
CA GLY A 582 -11.64 11.61 -20.07
C GLY A 582 -12.86 12.39 -20.58
N ASP A 583 -12.91 12.57 -21.90
CA ASP A 583 -13.95 13.35 -22.56
C ASP A 583 -15.30 12.61 -22.56
N PRO A 584 -16.40 13.23 -22.11
CA PRO A 584 -17.73 12.63 -22.14
C PRO A 584 -18.21 12.23 -23.54
N ARG A 585 -17.75 12.90 -24.61
CA ARG A 585 -18.13 12.60 -26.00
C ARG A 585 -17.53 11.29 -26.54
N HIS A 586 -16.52 10.73 -25.86
CA HIS A 586 -15.99 9.41 -26.14
C HIS A 586 -16.62 8.29 -25.31
N MET A 587 -17.50 8.61 -24.36
CA MET A 587 -18.21 7.61 -23.57
C MET A 587 -19.39 7.05 -24.40
N PRO A 588 -19.42 5.74 -24.70
CA PRO A 588 -20.35 5.16 -25.68
C PRO A 588 -21.76 4.89 -25.12
N TYR A 589 -21.92 4.83 -23.80
CA TYR A 589 -23.09 4.27 -23.14
C TYR A 589 -24.23 5.29 -22.98
N LYS A 590 -25.39 5.02 -23.59
CA LYS A 590 -26.54 5.96 -23.54
C LYS A 590 -27.18 6.04 -22.16
N ASP A 591 -27.15 4.96 -21.38
CA ASP A 591 -27.59 4.92 -19.99
C ASP A 591 -26.71 5.79 -19.09
N CYS A 592 -25.38 5.70 -19.23
CA CYS A 592 -24.46 6.61 -18.52
C CYS A 592 -24.69 8.08 -18.91
N LYS A 593 -25.01 8.35 -20.18
CA LYS A 593 -25.31 9.71 -20.65
C LYS A 593 -26.60 10.25 -20.02
N ARG A 594 -27.68 9.46 -20.03
CA ARG A 594 -29.00 9.84 -19.48
C ARG A 594 -28.97 10.07 -17.98
N ASN A 595 -28.09 9.38 -17.25
CA ASN A 595 -27.96 9.46 -15.80
C ASN A 595 -26.87 10.45 -15.33
N ASP A 596 -26.26 11.20 -16.26
CA ASP A 596 -25.15 12.10 -15.98
C ASP A 596 -23.94 11.40 -15.31
N TYR A 597 -23.67 10.14 -15.67
CA TYR A 597 -22.55 9.31 -15.16
C TYR A 597 -21.25 9.47 -15.96
N TYR A 598 -21.19 10.48 -16.83
CA TYR A 598 -19.98 10.87 -17.55
C TYR A 598 -19.16 11.89 -16.74
N ASN A 599 -17.91 12.15 -17.14
CA ASN A 599 -17.07 13.17 -16.50
C ASN A 599 -17.59 14.57 -16.84
N TRP A 600 -18.04 15.32 -15.83
CA TRP A 600 -18.59 16.66 -16.03
C TRP A 600 -17.54 17.73 -16.34
N TYR A 601 -16.28 17.52 -15.96
CA TYR A 601 -15.32 18.62 -15.86
C TYR A 601 -14.21 18.59 -16.91
N PHE A 602 -14.25 17.63 -17.83
CA PHE A 602 -13.21 17.52 -18.87
C PHE A 602 -13.22 18.68 -19.85
N ARG A 603 -14.41 19.06 -20.33
CA ARG A 603 -14.64 20.12 -21.32
C ARG A 603 -16.13 20.46 -21.36
N ALA A 604 -16.47 21.74 -21.47
CA ALA A 604 -17.82 22.18 -21.76
C ALA A 604 -18.28 21.68 -23.14
N VAL A 605 -19.40 20.95 -23.17
CA VAL A 605 -20.04 20.48 -24.40
C VAL A 605 -21.26 21.35 -24.69
N ALA A 606 -21.28 21.98 -25.86
CA ALA A 606 -22.40 22.84 -26.25
C ALA A 606 -23.70 22.03 -26.40
N ALA A 607 -24.80 22.58 -25.87
CA ALA A 607 -26.11 21.91 -25.76
C ALA A 607 -26.77 21.48 -27.09
N GLY A 608 -26.22 21.86 -28.25
CA GLY A 608 -26.76 21.50 -29.57
C GLY A 608 -26.32 20.10 -30.01
N ASP A 609 -25.18 20.05 -30.67
CA ASP A 609 -24.66 18.90 -31.41
C ASP A 609 -24.53 17.59 -30.63
N TYR A 610 -24.32 17.67 -29.32
CA TYR A 610 -24.14 16.51 -28.43
C TYR A 610 -25.15 16.55 -27.29
N GLN A 611 -26.42 16.78 -27.61
CA GLN A 611 -27.47 16.94 -26.61
C GLN A 611 -27.52 15.77 -25.61
N GLY A 612 -27.78 16.07 -24.33
CA GLY A 612 -27.83 15.11 -23.22
C GLY A 612 -26.59 15.12 -22.32
N PHE A 613 -25.52 15.81 -22.71
CA PHE A 613 -24.42 16.16 -21.80
C PHE A 613 -24.74 17.47 -21.08
N THR A 614 -25.68 17.43 -20.13
CA THR A 614 -26.27 18.63 -19.51
C THR A 614 -25.41 19.28 -18.42
N LYS A 615 -24.43 18.54 -17.87
CA LYS A 615 -23.63 18.96 -16.72
C LYS A 615 -22.20 19.40 -17.08
N THR A 616 -21.81 19.28 -18.34
CA THR A 616 -20.41 19.47 -18.73
C THR A 616 -19.96 20.92 -18.63
N VAL A 617 -18.81 21.16 -18.01
CA VAL A 617 -18.16 22.47 -17.87
C VAL A 617 -16.64 22.34 -18.07
N ASP A 618 -15.96 23.47 -18.22
CA ASP A 618 -14.51 23.53 -18.32
C ASP A 618 -13.88 23.55 -16.91
N GLY A 619 -13.62 22.36 -16.37
CA GLY A 619 -12.94 22.19 -15.08
C GLY A 619 -13.84 22.25 -13.84
N TRP A 620 -13.45 21.51 -12.81
CA TRP A 620 -14.02 21.61 -11.46
C TRP A 620 -13.25 22.69 -10.69
N ASN A 621 -13.98 23.63 -10.06
CA ASN A 621 -13.46 24.76 -9.27
C ASN A 621 -12.77 25.92 -10.05
N ASP A 622 -13.43 26.50 -11.04
CA ASP A 622 -12.99 27.74 -11.73
C ASP A 622 -13.31 29.04 -10.94
N THR A 623 -13.24 29.01 -9.60
CA THR A 623 -13.53 30.24 -8.83
C THR A 623 -12.31 31.15 -8.75
N ALA A 624 -12.49 32.40 -9.18
CA ALA A 624 -11.45 33.42 -9.26
C ALA A 624 -10.78 33.77 -7.91
N ASP A 625 -11.39 33.39 -6.78
CA ASP A 625 -10.94 33.77 -5.43
C ASP A 625 -9.60 33.14 -5.01
N TRP A 626 -9.18 32.04 -5.65
CA TRP A 626 -7.93 31.33 -5.34
C TRP A 626 -7.16 30.83 -6.58
N GLY A 627 -7.33 31.49 -7.73
CA GLY A 627 -6.44 31.28 -8.89
C GLY A 627 -7.02 30.63 -10.13
N GLY A 628 -8.33 30.35 -10.23
CA GLY A 628 -8.94 29.87 -11.49
C GLY A 628 -8.38 28.52 -11.98
N ASP A 629 -7.98 27.67 -11.05
CA ASP A 629 -7.31 26.41 -11.34
C ASP A 629 -8.33 25.32 -11.69
N ALA A 630 -8.40 24.96 -12.98
CA ALA A 630 -9.43 24.07 -13.52
C ALA A 630 -9.02 22.58 -13.47
N ILE A 631 -9.84 21.75 -12.81
CA ILE A 631 -9.61 20.30 -12.65
C ILE A 631 -10.40 19.50 -13.69
N ASP A 632 -9.72 18.65 -14.46
CA ASP A 632 -10.31 17.95 -15.61
C ASP A 632 -10.97 16.59 -15.31
N ILE A 633 -11.06 16.22 -14.03
CA ILE A 633 -11.62 14.94 -13.57
C ILE A 633 -12.82 15.15 -12.65
N ASP A 634 -13.68 14.14 -12.54
CA ASP A 634 -14.89 14.19 -11.71
C ASP A 634 -14.59 13.95 -10.22
N ILE A 635 -14.01 14.96 -9.59
CA ILE A 635 -13.70 14.97 -8.14
C ILE A 635 -14.94 14.64 -7.29
N PRO A 636 -16.11 15.27 -7.51
CA PRO A 636 -17.30 14.92 -6.76
C PRO A 636 -17.69 13.45 -6.86
N ARG A 637 -17.54 12.82 -8.03
CA ARG A 637 -17.81 11.39 -8.20
C ARG A 637 -16.79 10.50 -7.49
N TYR A 638 -15.50 10.84 -7.56
CA TYR A 638 -14.47 10.14 -6.78
C TYR A 638 -14.77 10.20 -5.28
N PHE A 639 -15.17 11.36 -4.77
CA PHE A 639 -15.54 11.53 -3.38
C PHE A 639 -16.86 10.86 -3.01
N GLN A 640 -17.82 10.78 -3.94
CA GLN A 640 -19.00 9.95 -3.77
C GLN A 640 -18.62 8.49 -3.56
N MET A 641 -17.72 7.94 -4.37
CA MET A 641 -17.25 6.54 -4.26
C MET A 641 -16.58 6.27 -2.92
N LEU A 642 -15.64 7.13 -2.52
CA LEU A 642 -14.90 6.99 -1.26
C LEU A 642 -15.84 7.13 -0.05
N ARG A 643 -16.67 8.18 -0.03
CA ARG A 643 -17.64 8.43 1.05
C ARG A 643 -18.65 7.29 1.18
N SER A 644 -19.19 6.78 0.07
CA SER A 644 -20.14 5.67 0.09
C SER A 644 -19.51 4.40 0.64
N GLY A 645 -18.28 4.07 0.21
CA GLY A 645 -17.54 2.93 0.77
C GLY A 645 -17.31 3.06 2.28
N LEU A 646 -16.93 4.25 2.77
CA LEU A 646 -16.75 4.49 4.21
C LEU A 646 -18.05 4.33 5.00
N LEU A 647 -19.18 4.82 4.46
CA LEU A 647 -20.50 4.70 5.09
C LEU A 647 -20.96 3.24 5.13
N ASN A 648 -20.82 2.51 4.03
CA ASN A 648 -21.25 1.12 3.89
C ASN A 648 -20.51 0.17 4.84
N THR A 649 -19.26 0.52 5.20
CA THR A 649 -18.39 -0.28 6.06
C THR A 649 -18.37 0.20 7.51
N ASN A 650 -19.10 1.26 7.89
CA ASN A 650 -18.97 1.89 9.23
C ASN A 650 -17.51 2.24 9.60
N ALA A 651 -16.73 2.67 8.62
CA ALA A 651 -15.30 2.86 8.75
C ALA A 651 -14.91 3.93 9.78
N VAL A 652 -13.71 3.79 10.35
CA VAL A 652 -12.96 4.88 10.97
C VAL A 652 -11.84 5.29 10.02
N TRP A 653 -11.86 6.53 9.55
CA TRP A 653 -10.94 7.07 8.55
C TRP A 653 -10.16 8.26 9.08
N SER A 654 -8.88 8.38 8.69
CA SER A 654 -8.07 9.57 8.97
C SER A 654 -7.07 9.85 7.86
N THR A 655 -6.76 11.12 7.67
CA THR A 655 -5.53 11.54 7.01
C THR A 655 -4.43 11.76 8.06
N MET A 656 -3.16 11.61 7.68
CA MET A 656 -2.05 11.73 8.64
C MET A 656 -1.86 13.14 9.23
N THR A 657 -2.16 14.20 8.46
CA THR A 657 -1.91 15.59 8.88
C THR A 657 -2.65 16.59 8.00
N GLY A 658 -2.72 17.84 8.46
CA GLY A 658 -2.90 19.02 7.62
C GLY A 658 -4.33 19.38 7.22
N VAL A 659 -4.46 20.17 6.16
CA VAL A 659 -5.75 20.43 5.50
C VAL A 659 -6.18 19.17 4.78
N SER A 660 -7.14 18.44 5.35
CA SER A 660 -7.64 17.22 4.73
C SER A 660 -8.18 17.52 3.33
N PHE A 661 -7.72 16.74 2.33
CA PHE A 661 -8.21 16.76 0.95
C PHE A 661 -7.93 18.06 0.19
N PHE A 662 -6.79 18.70 0.43
CA PHE A 662 -6.39 19.91 -0.30
C PHE A 662 -5.83 19.60 -1.70
N TYR A 663 -5.24 18.41 -1.89
CA TYR A 663 -4.70 17.94 -3.16
C TYR A 663 -5.28 16.58 -3.52
N TYR A 664 -5.16 16.20 -4.79
CA TYR A 664 -5.35 14.81 -5.21
C TYR A 664 -4.18 14.32 -6.07
N GLY A 665 -3.98 13.01 -6.09
CA GLY A 665 -2.96 12.36 -6.93
C GLY A 665 -3.53 11.18 -7.69
N ILE A 666 -3.19 11.07 -8.98
CA ILE A 666 -3.64 9.99 -9.88
C ILE A 666 -2.46 9.16 -10.42
N GLY A 667 -1.25 9.45 -9.94
CA GLY A 667 -0.01 8.81 -10.35
C GLY A 667 0.82 9.71 -11.27
N GLY A 668 2.10 9.91 -10.92
CA GLY A 668 3.10 10.55 -11.77
C GLY A 668 3.18 12.07 -11.70
N GLU A 669 2.24 12.70 -11.00
CA GLU A 669 2.32 14.11 -10.65
C GLU A 669 3.52 14.41 -9.74
N PHE A 670 3.98 15.66 -9.75
CA PHE A 670 5.04 16.10 -8.85
C PHE A 670 4.98 17.61 -8.64
N GLY A 671 5.40 18.06 -7.46
CA GLY A 671 5.32 19.45 -7.03
C GLY A 671 5.86 19.62 -5.62
N GLY A 672 5.88 20.85 -5.10
CA GLY A 672 6.31 21.10 -3.73
C GLY A 672 6.19 22.54 -3.28
N ASP A 673 5.60 22.71 -2.10
CA ASP A 673 5.47 23.96 -1.33
C ASP A 673 6.21 23.91 0.02
N THR A 674 6.80 22.77 0.37
CA THR A 674 7.46 22.55 1.66
C THR A 674 8.89 22.05 1.49
N ALA A 675 9.72 22.21 2.53
CA ALA A 675 11.10 21.76 2.52
C ALA A 675 11.19 20.25 2.19
N PRO A 676 12.12 19.81 1.32
CA PRO A 676 13.25 20.57 0.78
C PRO A 676 12.96 21.39 -0.49
N PHE A 677 11.73 21.38 -1.03
CA PHE A 677 11.38 21.95 -2.33
C PHE A 677 10.23 22.96 -2.20
N THR A 678 10.55 24.17 -1.75
CA THR A 678 9.57 25.24 -1.45
C THR A 678 9.12 26.06 -2.66
N SER A 679 9.61 25.76 -3.85
CA SER A 679 9.36 26.54 -5.08
C SER A 679 9.13 25.62 -6.28
N GLY A 680 8.54 24.45 -6.03
CA GLY A 680 8.52 23.34 -6.96
C GLY A 680 9.85 22.57 -7.00
N ILE A 681 9.90 21.57 -7.89
CA ILE A 681 11.01 20.62 -7.97
C ILE A 681 12.07 21.12 -8.98
N PRO A 682 13.36 21.10 -8.64
CA PRO A 682 14.42 21.50 -9.56
C PRO A 682 14.71 20.43 -10.64
N PHE A 683 14.84 20.88 -11.89
CA PHE A 683 15.15 20.06 -13.07
C PHE A 683 16.09 20.77 -14.05
N ARG A 684 16.56 20.02 -15.06
CA ARG A 684 16.95 20.60 -16.36
C ARG A 684 15.70 20.83 -17.21
N ASN A 685 15.67 21.90 -18.00
CA ASN A 685 14.49 22.34 -18.73
C ASN A 685 14.00 21.36 -19.82
N LEU A 686 14.81 20.37 -20.18
CA LEU A 686 14.36 19.21 -20.92
C LEU A 686 13.74 18.20 -19.93
N PRO A 687 12.40 18.00 -19.96
CA PRO A 687 11.62 17.81 -21.19
C PRO A 687 10.48 18.81 -21.48
N TRP A 688 10.54 20.03 -20.96
CA TRP A 688 9.58 21.09 -21.28
C TRP A 688 10.00 21.96 -22.48
N SER A 689 11.23 21.81 -22.94
CA SER A 689 11.76 22.55 -24.09
C SER A 689 11.47 21.86 -25.43
N THR A 690 11.03 22.66 -26.42
CA THR A 690 10.91 22.24 -27.82
C THR A 690 12.23 22.38 -28.60
N SER A 691 13.17 23.18 -28.11
CA SER A 691 14.47 23.45 -28.76
C SER A 691 15.61 22.61 -28.21
N GLY A 692 15.36 21.79 -27.18
CA GLY A 692 16.40 21.01 -26.49
C GLY A 692 17.15 21.79 -25.41
N ASP A 693 16.59 22.89 -24.90
CA ASP A 693 17.15 23.66 -23.78
C ASP A 693 17.30 22.80 -22.52
N THR A 694 18.48 22.84 -21.93
CA THR A 694 18.86 22.11 -20.71
C THR A 694 19.23 23.05 -19.56
N SER A 695 18.83 24.32 -19.63
CA SER A 695 18.97 25.28 -18.53
C SER A 695 18.31 24.76 -17.25
N ALA A 696 18.76 25.23 -16.08
CA ALA A 696 18.11 24.88 -14.82
C ALA A 696 16.71 25.51 -14.76
N THR A 697 15.73 24.75 -14.31
CA THR A 697 14.33 25.19 -14.18
C THR A 697 13.68 24.58 -12.95
N TYR A 698 12.49 25.07 -12.61
CA TYR A 698 11.61 24.47 -11.61
C TYR A 698 10.31 24.04 -12.27
N ALA A 699 9.76 22.91 -11.83
CA ALA A 699 8.49 22.39 -12.30
C ALA A 699 7.56 22.05 -11.13
N ASP A 700 6.27 22.36 -11.31
CA ASP A 700 5.22 22.02 -10.36
C ASP A 700 3.91 21.74 -11.11
N GLU A 701 3.48 20.47 -11.11
CA GLU A 701 2.25 20.03 -11.76
C GLU A 701 1.06 19.98 -10.78
N ILE A 702 1.28 20.22 -9.49
CA ILE A 702 0.29 20.11 -8.41
C ILE A 702 -0.21 21.49 -7.95
N LEU A 703 0.71 22.44 -7.77
CA LEU A 703 0.49 23.80 -7.25
C LEU A 703 0.87 24.89 -8.27
N PRO A 704 0.09 25.06 -9.34
CA PRO A 704 0.40 26.08 -10.34
C PRO A 704 0.23 27.52 -9.82
N SER A 705 -0.73 27.79 -8.92
CA SER A 705 -1.05 29.15 -8.45
C SER A 705 -0.22 29.65 -7.27
N GLU A 706 0.46 28.75 -6.54
CA GLU A 706 1.26 29.07 -5.34
C GLU A 706 2.77 28.86 -5.53
N SER A 707 3.20 28.19 -6.60
CA SER A 707 4.62 28.00 -6.93
C SER A 707 5.16 29.16 -7.77
N ALA A 708 6.45 29.48 -7.63
CA ALA A 708 7.17 30.39 -8.53
C ALA A 708 7.85 29.62 -9.68
N ALA A 709 7.30 28.45 -10.05
CA ALA A 709 7.94 27.53 -10.98
C ALA A 709 7.80 28.03 -12.42
N ALA A 710 8.84 27.88 -13.25
CA ALA A 710 8.73 28.26 -14.66
C ALA A 710 7.87 27.27 -15.47
N ASN A 711 7.75 26.03 -14.97
CA ASN A 711 6.95 24.97 -15.59
C ASN A 711 5.80 24.54 -14.67
N GLU A 712 4.72 25.32 -14.71
CA GLU A 712 3.48 25.06 -13.96
C GLU A 712 2.47 24.19 -14.74
N TYR A 713 1.44 23.76 -14.02
CA TYR A 713 0.26 22.99 -14.47
C TYR A 713 0.56 21.57 -14.94
N SER A 714 -0.47 20.71 -14.85
CA SER A 714 -0.45 19.40 -15.48
C SER A 714 -0.27 19.51 -16.99
N ARG A 715 0.47 18.57 -17.57
CA ARG A 715 0.91 18.63 -18.97
C ARG A 715 0.51 17.39 -19.77
N ILE A 716 0.59 17.53 -21.08
CA ILE A 716 0.35 16.45 -22.05
C ILE A 716 1.60 16.20 -22.87
N VAL A 717 1.83 14.95 -23.25
CA VAL A 717 2.95 14.58 -24.12
C VAL A 717 2.64 14.98 -25.56
N ALA A 718 3.57 15.68 -26.20
CA ALA A 718 3.44 16.12 -27.59
C ALA A 718 4.76 16.04 -28.37
N LYS A 719 4.69 15.94 -29.70
CA LYS A 719 5.84 16.19 -30.58
C LYS A 719 6.23 17.67 -30.53
N THR A 720 7.52 17.98 -30.65
CA THR A 720 8.01 19.37 -30.55
C THR A 720 7.48 20.31 -31.63
N ASP A 721 6.94 19.77 -32.72
CA ASP A 721 6.29 20.51 -33.81
C ASP A 721 4.76 20.60 -33.66
N ASN A 722 4.20 20.08 -32.56
CA ASN A 722 2.77 19.99 -32.27
C ASN A 722 1.94 19.20 -33.29
N SER A 723 2.57 18.42 -34.18
CA SER A 723 1.87 17.58 -35.17
C SER A 723 1.11 16.41 -34.54
N TRP A 724 1.52 16.00 -33.34
CA TRP A 724 0.89 14.94 -32.57
C TRP A 724 0.95 15.22 -31.07
N TYR A 725 -0.06 14.76 -30.35
CA TYR A 725 -0.11 14.74 -28.90
C TYR A 725 -0.85 13.49 -28.40
N ALA A 726 -0.45 13.02 -27.22
CA ALA A 726 -1.03 11.85 -26.56
C ALA A 726 -2.50 12.09 -26.23
N LYS A 727 -3.33 11.04 -26.28
CA LYS A 727 -4.73 11.09 -25.84
C LYS A 727 -4.97 9.96 -24.84
N PRO A 728 -4.49 10.10 -23.59
CA PRO A 728 -4.59 9.08 -22.55
C PRO A 728 -5.98 8.46 -22.38
N TRP A 729 -7.02 9.29 -22.50
CA TRP A 729 -8.42 8.87 -22.33
C TRP A 729 -8.93 7.92 -23.41
N ILE A 730 -8.17 7.68 -24.49
CA ILE A 730 -8.45 6.67 -25.52
C ILE A 730 -7.24 5.75 -25.80
N GLY A 731 -6.26 5.70 -24.89
CA GLY A 731 -5.11 4.78 -25.01
C GLY A 731 -4.07 5.15 -26.07
N GLU A 732 -4.04 6.39 -26.55
CA GLU A 732 -3.03 6.87 -27.51
C GLU A 732 -1.82 7.47 -26.78
N LEU A 733 -0.83 6.63 -26.46
CA LEU A 733 0.39 7.02 -25.74
C LEU A 733 1.58 7.34 -26.65
N TYR A 734 1.53 6.93 -27.92
CA TYR A 734 2.58 7.13 -28.92
C TYR A 734 1.96 7.19 -30.31
N PRO A 735 2.57 7.88 -31.29
CA PRO A 735 2.17 7.78 -32.68
C PRO A 735 2.72 6.48 -33.29
N ASP A 736 1.95 5.85 -34.17
CA ASP A 736 2.31 4.57 -34.80
C ASP A 736 3.61 4.65 -35.61
N SER A 737 3.95 5.82 -36.17
CA SER A 737 5.22 6.05 -36.88
C SER A 737 6.45 5.76 -36.02
N ASP A 738 6.29 5.89 -34.70
CA ASP A 738 7.38 5.80 -33.73
C ASP A 738 7.22 4.52 -32.87
N TYR A 739 6.38 3.57 -33.28
CA TYR A 739 6.18 2.30 -32.54
C TYR A 739 7.48 1.49 -32.39
N SER A 740 8.33 1.46 -33.43
CA SER A 740 9.65 0.82 -33.32
C SER A 740 10.54 1.50 -32.27
N ALA A 741 10.47 2.84 -32.17
CA ALA A 741 11.18 3.60 -31.14
C ALA A 741 10.57 3.36 -29.75
N TRP A 742 9.23 3.30 -29.64
CA TRP A 742 8.53 2.92 -28.41
C TRP A 742 9.03 1.59 -27.86
N LEU A 743 9.13 0.55 -28.71
CA LEU A 743 9.66 -0.75 -28.31
C LEU A 743 11.14 -0.69 -27.88
N THR A 744 11.97 0.00 -28.67
CA THR A 744 13.42 0.09 -28.43
C THR A 744 13.74 0.90 -27.16
N ASN A 745 12.88 1.87 -26.83
CA ASN A 745 12.98 2.72 -25.64
C ASN A 745 12.21 2.14 -24.45
N ASN A 746 11.91 0.83 -24.47
CA ASN A 746 11.20 0.12 -23.41
C ASN A 746 9.85 0.75 -23.07
N GLY A 747 8.98 0.98 -24.04
CA GLY A 747 7.63 1.52 -23.78
C GLY A 747 7.61 3.00 -23.40
N ASN A 748 8.47 3.80 -24.03
CA ASN A 748 8.60 5.22 -23.75
C ASN A 748 9.04 6.01 -25.01
N LEU A 749 9.03 7.35 -24.92
CA LEU A 749 9.42 8.25 -26.02
C LEU A 749 10.58 9.15 -25.58
N ALA A 750 11.55 9.36 -26.46
CA ALA A 750 12.72 10.18 -26.19
C ALA A 750 12.37 11.68 -26.14
N THR A 751 13.08 12.43 -25.32
CA THR A 751 12.89 13.88 -25.18
C THR A 751 13.86 14.64 -26.10
N GLY A 752 13.56 15.91 -26.40
CA GLY A 752 14.50 16.82 -27.06
C GLY A 752 14.05 17.29 -28.44
N SER A 753 14.91 18.12 -29.05
CA SER A 753 14.64 18.74 -30.36
C SER A 753 14.30 17.69 -31.42
N GLY A 754 13.14 17.85 -32.07
CA GLY A 754 12.62 16.92 -33.07
C GLY A 754 11.96 15.66 -32.52
N ASN A 755 11.94 15.48 -31.20
CA ASN A 755 11.31 14.35 -30.51
C ASN A 755 10.04 14.83 -29.77
N TYR A 756 10.00 14.63 -28.44
CA TYR A 756 8.84 14.89 -27.60
C TYR A 756 9.15 15.84 -26.45
N TYR A 757 8.11 16.54 -26.00
CA TYR A 757 8.13 17.45 -24.86
C TYR A 757 6.80 17.44 -24.10
N ARG A 758 6.79 17.99 -22.87
CA ARG A 758 5.58 18.16 -22.05
C ARG A 758 4.95 19.52 -22.35
N ALA A 759 3.91 19.50 -23.18
CA ALA A 759 3.13 20.66 -23.57
C ALA A 759 2.08 21.00 -22.51
N THR A 760 1.79 22.29 -22.33
CA THR A 760 0.59 22.71 -21.58
C THR A 760 -0.66 22.37 -22.40
N TYR A 761 -1.76 22.02 -21.73
CA TYR A 761 -3.01 21.63 -22.40
C TYR A 761 -3.57 22.71 -23.33
N ASN A 762 -3.42 23.99 -22.96
CA ASN A 762 -3.82 25.13 -23.78
C ASN A 762 -3.02 25.31 -25.08
N THR A 763 -1.93 24.56 -25.28
CA THR A 763 -1.22 24.49 -26.59
C THR A 763 -2.16 23.94 -27.67
N PHE A 764 -3.11 23.08 -27.29
CA PHE A 764 -4.09 22.48 -28.19
C PHE A 764 -5.48 23.07 -27.94
N THR A 765 -6.01 23.76 -28.94
CA THR A 765 -7.30 24.46 -28.88
C THR A 765 -8.48 23.56 -28.48
N ASP A 766 -8.41 22.27 -28.84
CA ASP A 766 -9.47 21.29 -28.56
C ASP A 766 -9.57 20.94 -27.06
N LEU A 767 -8.52 21.20 -26.27
CA LEU A 767 -8.45 20.88 -24.83
C LEU A 767 -8.80 22.09 -23.94
N GLY A 768 -8.53 23.31 -24.42
CA GLY A 768 -9.25 24.52 -24.01
C GLY A 768 -8.85 25.22 -22.72
N PHE A 769 -8.19 24.57 -21.76
CA PHE A 769 -7.75 25.21 -20.51
C PHE A 769 -6.52 24.54 -19.86
N ALA A 770 -5.88 25.23 -18.91
CA ALA A 770 -4.75 24.73 -18.13
C ALA A 770 -5.24 23.95 -16.90
N ARG A 771 -4.57 22.82 -16.57
CA ARG A 771 -5.09 21.84 -15.60
C ARG A 771 -4.27 21.80 -14.32
N CYS A 772 -4.91 21.70 -13.16
CA CYS A 772 -4.24 21.61 -11.85
C CYS A 772 -4.57 20.30 -11.09
N ARG A 773 -3.86 20.07 -9.97
CA ARG A 773 -4.17 18.99 -9.00
C ARG A 773 -4.52 19.51 -7.59
N CYS A 774 -4.80 20.82 -7.46
CA CYS A 774 -5.13 21.48 -6.21
C CYS A 774 -6.65 21.63 -6.05
N LEU A 775 -7.23 20.93 -5.07
CA LEU A 775 -8.65 21.04 -4.72
C LEU A 775 -8.93 22.26 -3.84
N SER A 776 -7.89 22.77 -3.18
CA SER A 776 -7.97 23.85 -2.19
C SER A 776 -8.98 23.53 -1.07
N TYR A 777 -9.52 24.56 -0.43
CA TYR A 777 -10.45 24.41 0.70
C TYR A 777 -11.79 23.75 0.33
N MET A 778 -12.14 23.70 -0.96
CA MET A 778 -13.38 23.07 -1.43
C MET A 778 -13.32 21.54 -1.40
N GLY A 779 -12.12 20.94 -1.48
CA GLY A 779 -11.96 19.48 -1.44
C GLY A 779 -12.55 18.85 -0.18
N SER A 780 -12.33 19.47 0.98
CA SER A 780 -12.88 18.99 2.26
C SER A 780 -14.41 19.05 2.35
N GLY A 781 -15.01 20.08 1.76
CA GLY A 781 -16.46 20.22 1.65
C GLY A 781 -17.07 19.22 0.66
N SER A 782 -16.41 19.00 -0.48
CA SER A 782 -16.86 18.04 -1.51
C SER A 782 -16.76 16.58 -1.02
N PHE A 783 -15.67 16.25 -0.31
CA PHE A 783 -15.48 14.93 0.30
C PHE A 783 -16.57 14.60 1.30
N THR A 784 -16.77 15.48 2.29
CA THR A 784 -17.76 15.24 3.34
C THR A 784 -19.20 15.36 2.83
N ASN A 785 -19.45 16.26 1.88
CA ASN A 785 -20.77 16.61 1.34
C ASN A 785 -21.82 16.71 2.45
N GLY A 786 -21.55 17.55 3.46
CA GLY A 786 -22.40 17.65 4.63
C GLY A 786 -22.08 18.87 5.49
N GLY A 787 -23.00 19.17 6.39
CA GLY A 787 -22.88 20.19 7.41
C GLY A 787 -23.59 19.76 8.69
N THR A 788 -23.71 20.64 9.69
CA THR A 788 -24.43 20.28 10.94
C THR A 788 -25.92 20.01 10.74
N THR A 789 -26.48 20.46 9.61
CA THR A 789 -27.85 20.17 9.17
C THR A 789 -27.87 19.78 7.70
N THR A 790 -28.79 18.90 7.30
CA THR A 790 -28.89 18.38 5.92
C THR A 790 -29.49 19.38 4.92
N SER A 791 -30.18 20.43 5.37
CA SER A 791 -30.94 21.34 4.50
C SER A 791 -30.35 22.76 4.37
N SER A 792 -29.55 23.20 5.35
CA SER A 792 -29.13 24.62 5.46
C SER A 792 -27.72 24.83 6.03
N GLY A 793 -27.00 23.77 6.39
CA GLY A 793 -25.62 23.86 6.86
C GLY A 793 -24.68 24.15 5.70
N GLY A 794 -23.66 24.97 5.97
CA GLY A 794 -22.49 25.11 5.12
C GLY A 794 -21.54 23.91 5.24
N PRO A 795 -20.53 23.82 4.36
CA PRO A 795 -19.63 22.68 4.28
C PRO A 795 -18.67 22.58 5.48
N PHE A 796 -18.18 21.36 5.72
CA PHE A 796 -16.94 21.14 6.46
C PHE A 796 -15.81 21.94 5.81
N ARG A 797 -15.02 22.65 6.62
CA ARG A 797 -13.87 23.42 6.10
C ARG A 797 -12.75 23.56 7.14
N HIS A 798 -11.50 23.49 6.66
CA HIS A 798 -10.33 23.95 7.42
C HIS A 798 -10.17 25.47 7.36
N GLY A 799 -9.81 26.07 8.49
CA GLY A 799 -9.27 27.41 8.60
C GLY A 799 -7.78 27.47 8.25
N SER A 800 -7.24 28.68 8.23
CA SER A 800 -5.85 28.94 7.87
C SER A 800 -5.20 29.95 8.81
N GLY A 801 -4.07 29.58 9.42
CA GLY A 801 -3.10 30.53 9.96
C GLY A 801 -1.97 29.88 10.75
N SER A 802 -0.75 30.41 10.63
CA SER A 802 0.48 29.75 11.10
C SER A 802 0.76 29.86 12.60
N THR A 803 0.01 30.68 13.35
CA THR A 803 0.28 30.96 14.79
C THR A 803 -0.66 30.25 15.76
N TYR A 804 -1.64 29.50 15.25
CA TYR A 804 -2.68 28.89 16.08
C TYR A 804 -2.20 27.59 16.73
N THR A 805 -2.79 27.30 17.89
CA THR A 805 -2.40 26.19 18.76
C THR A 805 -3.62 25.37 19.16
N GLY A 806 -3.37 24.08 19.38
CA GLY A 806 -4.29 23.13 19.94
C GLY A 806 -4.03 22.92 21.44
N THR A 807 -5.04 23.00 22.30
CA THR A 807 -4.90 22.66 23.74
C THR A 807 -5.55 21.32 24.06
N LEU A 808 -4.82 20.45 24.78
CA LEU A 808 -5.29 19.11 25.13
C LEU A 808 -6.52 19.18 26.04
N THR A 809 -7.57 18.44 25.71
CA THR A 809 -8.84 18.46 26.46
C THR A 809 -8.81 17.59 27.72
N SER A 810 -9.63 17.97 28.70
CA SER A 810 -9.92 17.19 29.90
C SER A 810 -11.41 16.83 29.96
N PRO A 811 -11.80 15.58 30.28
CA PRO A 811 -10.92 14.46 30.62
C PRO A 811 -10.38 13.69 29.40
N LEU A 812 -10.98 13.85 28.21
CA LEU A 812 -10.76 12.97 27.06
C LEU A 812 -9.29 12.87 26.61
N GLY A 813 -8.62 14.00 26.34
CA GLY A 813 -7.23 14.01 25.91
C GLY A 813 -6.26 13.45 26.97
N LEU A 814 -6.54 13.70 28.25
CA LEU A 814 -5.76 13.13 29.36
C LEU A 814 -5.95 11.60 29.48
N ASN A 815 -7.18 11.12 29.34
CA ASN A 815 -7.49 9.69 29.38
C ASN A 815 -6.95 8.91 28.18
N LEU A 816 -6.86 9.56 27.01
CA LEU A 816 -6.21 8.98 25.83
C LEU A 816 -4.74 8.68 26.11
N SER A 817 -4.04 9.61 26.77
CA SER A 817 -2.63 9.44 27.13
C SER A 817 -2.41 8.27 28.09
N SER A 818 -3.24 8.12 29.11
CA SER A 818 -3.16 7.01 30.06
C SER A 818 -3.57 5.67 29.45
N SER A 819 -4.58 5.65 28.57
CA SER A 819 -5.10 4.42 27.95
C SER A 819 -4.11 3.70 27.04
N PHE A 820 -3.15 4.42 26.45
CA PHE A 820 -2.18 3.87 25.50
C PHE A 820 -0.73 3.95 26.00
N ASN A 821 -0.52 4.31 27.27
CA ASN A 821 0.80 4.53 27.86
C ASN A 821 1.69 5.49 27.02
N PHE A 822 1.05 6.55 26.49
CA PHE A 822 1.66 7.49 25.56
C PHE A 822 1.44 8.95 25.99
N PRO A 823 2.47 9.69 26.43
CA PRO A 823 2.32 11.07 26.87
C PRO A 823 1.98 11.99 25.69
N LEU A 824 0.88 12.74 25.83
CA LEU A 824 0.47 13.78 24.88
C LEU A 824 0.92 15.17 25.34
N LEU A 825 1.25 16.05 24.39
CA LEU A 825 1.61 17.43 24.71
C LEU A 825 0.38 18.22 25.14
N ALA A 826 0.52 19.05 26.19
CA ALA A 826 -0.54 19.93 26.66
C ALA A 826 -0.97 20.98 25.62
N SER A 827 -0.02 21.42 24.77
CA SER A 827 -0.27 22.33 23.66
C SER A 827 0.53 21.91 22.43
N ILE A 828 -0.08 21.98 21.24
CA ILE A 828 0.53 21.61 19.96
C ILE A 828 0.23 22.67 18.90
N SER A 829 1.04 22.77 17.84
CA SER A 829 0.74 23.64 16.70
C SER A 829 -0.49 23.14 15.93
N ALA A 830 -1.46 24.02 15.68
CA ALA A 830 -2.70 23.70 15.00
C ALA A 830 -3.03 24.76 13.93
N PRO A 831 -2.23 24.87 12.85
CA PRO A 831 -2.38 25.95 11.89
C PRO A 831 -3.58 25.80 10.95
N ARG A 832 -4.21 24.62 10.93
CA ARG A 832 -5.29 24.24 10.01
C ARG A 832 -6.52 23.70 10.75
N PRO A 833 -7.02 24.36 11.81
CA PRO A 833 -8.17 23.85 12.57
C PRO A 833 -9.41 23.79 11.67
N PHE A 834 -10.46 23.05 12.03
CA PHE A 834 -11.61 22.86 11.15
C PHE A 834 -12.94 23.19 11.85
N THR A 835 -13.95 23.47 11.04
CA THR A 835 -15.34 23.62 11.46
C THR A 835 -16.26 22.75 10.61
N LEU A 836 -17.40 22.35 11.17
CA LEU A 836 -18.37 21.47 10.51
C LEU A 836 -19.42 22.22 9.69
N ASP A 837 -19.48 23.55 9.82
CA ASP A 837 -20.56 24.37 9.26
C ASP A 837 -20.03 25.75 8.87
N TYR A 838 -19.27 25.79 7.78
CA TYR A 838 -18.67 27.03 7.30
C TYR A 838 -19.65 27.78 6.39
N GLY A 839 -20.00 29.03 6.71
CA GLY A 839 -21.09 29.76 6.05
C GLY A 839 -20.90 30.18 4.58
N SER A 840 -19.82 29.81 3.90
CA SER A 840 -19.56 30.13 2.48
C SER A 840 -18.66 29.09 1.80
N SER A 841 -18.14 29.37 0.60
CA SER A 841 -17.22 28.47 -0.13
C SER A 841 -17.77 27.06 -0.39
N ASN A 842 -19.05 26.97 -0.76
CA ASN A 842 -19.65 25.72 -1.19
C ASN A 842 -18.92 25.18 -2.43
N PRO A 843 -18.63 23.87 -2.49
CA PRO A 843 -18.15 23.22 -3.71
C PRO A 843 -19.08 23.48 -4.92
N PRO A 844 -18.56 23.48 -6.16
CA PRO A 844 -19.35 23.77 -7.36
C PRO A 844 -20.62 22.91 -7.50
N GLU A 845 -20.50 21.62 -7.18
CA GLU A 845 -21.57 20.63 -7.27
C GLU A 845 -22.58 20.69 -6.12
N TRP A 846 -22.35 21.53 -5.11
CA TRP A 846 -23.06 21.48 -3.83
C TRP A 846 -24.58 21.52 -4.01
N ASN A 847 -25.09 22.27 -4.97
CA ASN A 847 -26.52 22.41 -5.21
C ASN A 847 -27.08 21.49 -6.29
N ASP A 848 -26.24 20.69 -6.95
CA ASP A 848 -26.69 19.68 -7.91
C ASP A 848 -27.52 18.61 -7.19
N THR A 849 -28.61 18.19 -7.83
CA THR A 849 -29.61 17.31 -7.23
C THR A 849 -28.98 15.97 -6.84
N GLU A 850 -28.04 15.49 -7.65
CA GLU A 850 -27.29 14.26 -7.51
C GLU A 850 -26.52 14.21 -6.18
N TYR A 851 -25.87 15.31 -5.79
CA TYR A 851 -25.07 15.40 -4.57
C TYR A 851 -25.87 15.92 -3.37
N LYS A 852 -26.80 16.86 -3.59
CA LYS A 852 -27.71 17.38 -2.57
C LYS A 852 -28.56 16.27 -1.95
N ASN A 853 -29.04 15.31 -2.74
CA ASN A 853 -29.85 14.20 -2.25
C ASN A 853 -29.07 13.18 -1.41
N GLN A 854 -27.73 13.24 -1.44
CA GLN A 854 -26.83 12.35 -0.69
C GLN A 854 -26.15 13.07 0.48
N ARG A 855 -26.64 14.26 0.86
CA ARG A 855 -25.99 15.12 1.86
C ARG A 855 -25.99 14.49 3.24
N LEU A 856 -24.85 14.55 3.90
CA LEU A 856 -24.65 13.99 5.24
C LEU A 856 -24.90 15.03 6.34
N THR A 857 -25.25 14.52 7.52
CA THR A 857 -25.19 15.27 8.78
C THR A 857 -23.82 15.05 9.42
N LEU A 858 -23.12 16.15 9.71
CA LEU A 858 -21.84 16.15 10.38
C LEU A 858 -22.02 16.54 11.85
N SER A 859 -21.40 15.79 12.76
CA SER A 859 -21.42 16.12 14.18
C SER A 859 -20.15 15.64 14.87
N VAL A 860 -19.76 16.29 15.97
CA VAL A 860 -18.79 15.71 16.89
C VAL A 860 -19.55 14.86 17.91
N PRO A 861 -19.27 13.55 18.03
CA PRO A 861 -19.99 12.69 18.95
C PRO A 861 -19.88 13.13 20.41
N TYR A 862 -20.94 12.85 21.17
CA TYR A 862 -20.97 12.96 22.62
C TYR A 862 -21.15 11.57 23.22
N ILE A 863 -20.33 11.22 24.21
CA ILE A 863 -20.48 9.99 24.98
C ILE A 863 -20.48 10.37 26.45
N SER A 864 -21.55 10.00 27.16
CA SER A 864 -21.75 10.36 28.57
C SER A 864 -21.52 11.84 28.86
N GLY A 865 -21.98 12.73 27.95
CA GLY A 865 -21.85 14.18 28.06
C GLY A 865 -20.49 14.75 27.65
N THR A 866 -19.50 13.93 27.30
CA THR A 866 -18.16 14.39 26.87
C THR A 866 -18.07 14.44 25.34
N LYS A 867 -17.79 15.62 24.79
CA LYS A 867 -17.57 15.85 23.36
C LYS A 867 -16.26 15.19 22.91
N ARG A 868 -16.23 14.48 21.77
CA ARG A 868 -15.04 13.80 21.23
C ARG A 868 -14.03 14.72 20.53
N VAL A 869 -13.55 15.72 21.26
CA VAL A 869 -12.48 16.66 20.87
C VAL A 869 -11.21 16.36 21.65
N TYR A 870 -10.12 16.01 20.98
CA TYR A 870 -8.83 15.73 21.61
C TYR A 870 -8.03 17.02 21.86
N TYR A 871 -8.07 17.95 20.90
CA TYR A 871 -7.43 19.27 21.00
C TYR A 871 -8.41 20.37 20.58
N THR A 872 -8.64 21.36 21.45
CA THR A 872 -9.41 22.58 21.11
C THR A 872 -8.56 23.53 20.27
N SER A 873 -9.16 24.39 19.45
CA SER A 873 -8.40 25.40 18.70
C SER A 873 -8.37 26.76 19.39
N SER A 874 -7.24 27.47 19.30
CA SER A 874 -7.14 28.90 19.62
C SER A 874 -7.58 29.84 18.48
N TYR A 875 -8.00 29.30 17.33
CA TYR A 875 -8.49 30.08 16.19
C TYR A 875 -9.82 30.77 16.46
N SER A 876 -10.81 30.01 16.91
CA SER A 876 -12.15 30.46 17.26
C SER A 876 -12.88 29.34 18.00
N SER A 877 -13.88 29.68 18.81
CA SER A 877 -14.69 28.70 19.55
C SER A 877 -15.52 27.75 18.68
N SER A 878 -15.72 28.09 17.40
CA SER A 878 -16.42 27.26 16.41
C SER A 878 -15.51 26.26 15.68
N TYR A 879 -14.23 26.23 16.03
CA TYR A 879 -13.22 25.39 15.39
C TYR A 879 -12.59 24.42 16.38
N ASP A 880 -12.41 23.18 15.93
CA ASP A 880 -11.68 22.16 16.65
C ASP A 880 -10.29 21.97 16.00
N ALA A 881 -9.25 21.68 16.80
CA ALA A 881 -7.91 21.40 16.27
C ALA A 881 -7.72 19.91 15.96
N SER A 882 -8.29 19.03 16.77
CA SER A 882 -8.38 17.60 16.50
C SER A 882 -9.61 17.01 17.19
N SER A 883 -10.49 16.36 16.42
CA SER A 883 -11.72 15.75 16.94
C SER A 883 -12.21 14.61 16.05
N VAL A 884 -13.12 13.79 16.59
CA VAL A 884 -13.84 12.78 15.81
C VAL A 884 -15.07 13.45 15.21
N VAL A 885 -15.26 13.29 13.91
CA VAL A 885 -16.43 13.77 13.15
C VAL A 885 -17.23 12.56 12.70
N LYS A 886 -18.45 12.42 13.23
CA LYS A 886 -19.42 11.45 12.74
C LYS A 886 -20.09 12.00 11.49
N MET A 887 -20.00 11.24 10.41
CA MET A 887 -20.69 11.50 9.15
C MET A 887 -21.85 10.53 9.05
N ALA A 888 -23.09 11.04 9.08
CA ALA A 888 -24.30 10.22 9.08
C ALA A 888 -25.20 10.53 7.89
N SER A 889 -25.67 9.49 7.20
CA SER A 889 -26.69 9.60 6.16
C SER A 889 -28.09 9.70 6.76
N SER A 890 -29.06 10.12 5.95
CA SER A 890 -30.48 10.07 6.31
C SER A 890 -31.05 8.64 6.33
N THR A 891 -30.32 7.66 5.81
CA THR A 891 -30.75 6.28 5.57
C THR A 891 -30.17 5.27 6.57
N ASP A 892 -29.79 5.73 7.76
CA ASP A 892 -29.28 4.90 8.87
C ASP A 892 -27.88 4.28 8.63
N SER A 893 -26.99 4.99 7.91
CA SER A 893 -25.56 4.63 7.81
C SER A 893 -24.68 5.74 8.40
N ALA A 894 -23.58 5.38 9.05
CA ALA A 894 -22.64 6.35 9.58
C ALA A 894 -21.21 5.80 9.63
N CYS A 895 -20.26 6.71 9.50
CA CYS A 895 -18.82 6.45 9.66
C CYS A 895 -18.15 7.60 10.42
N TYR A 896 -16.88 7.42 10.77
CA TYR A 896 -16.14 8.34 11.65
C TYR A 896 -14.87 8.83 10.96
N LEU A 897 -14.73 10.15 10.83
CA LEU A 897 -13.51 10.81 10.38
C LEU A 897 -12.76 11.32 11.62
N VAL A 898 -11.53 10.88 11.86
CA VAL A 898 -10.63 11.53 12.80
C VAL A 898 -9.99 12.71 12.07
N ALA A 899 -10.54 13.90 12.27
CA ALA A 899 -10.06 15.11 11.63
C ALA A 899 -8.98 15.79 12.50
N SER A 900 -7.92 16.25 11.87
CA SER A 900 -6.78 16.88 12.53
C SER A 900 -6.27 18.06 11.72
N GLY A 901 -6.27 19.24 12.34
CA GLY A 901 -5.68 20.48 11.82
C GLY A 901 -4.26 20.74 12.31
N LEU A 902 -3.60 19.70 12.82
CA LEU A 902 -2.27 19.76 13.44
C LEU A 902 -1.17 19.72 12.37
N ASN A 903 0.01 20.27 12.68
CA ASN A 903 1.16 20.31 11.77
C ASN A 903 2.45 19.83 12.49
N THR A 904 3.36 19.21 11.75
CA THR A 904 4.67 18.72 12.19
C THR A 904 5.71 19.83 12.41
N GLN A 905 5.46 21.07 11.96
CA GLN A 905 6.54 22.06 11.73
C GLN A 905 6.93 23.04 12.86
N SER A 906 6.58 22.84 14.14
CA SER A 906 7.16 23.74 15.17
C SER A 906 7.50 23.14 16.54
N ASN A 907 6.88 22.04 16.95
CA ASN A 907 7.19 21.39 18.24
C ASN A 907 6.94 19.86 18.30
N PHE A 908 6.64 19.20 17.16
CA PHE A 908 6.18 17.81 17.13
C PHE A 908 6.71 17.06 15.89
N GLY A 909 7.40 15.92 16.07
CA GLY A 909 7.96 15.16 14.95
C GLY A 909 6.94 14.34 14.15
N THR A 910 7.30 14.00 12.91
CA THR A 910 6.54 13.16 11.95
C THR A 910 6.05 11.84 12.57
N ALA A 911 6.92 11.13 13.32
CA ALA A 911 6.57 9.87 13.97
C ALA A 911 5.57 10.06 15.12
N GLN A 912 5.66 11.17 15.87
CA GLN A 912 4.73 11.48 16.95
C GLN A 912 3.34 11.82 16.40
N MET A 913 3.24 12.47 15.23
CA MET A 913 1.95 12.69 14.56
C MET A 913 1.28 11.37 14.18
N GLY A 914 2.04 10.43 13.60
CA GLY A 914 1.52 9.10 13.30
C GLY A 914 0.99 8.36 14.52
N LYS A 915 1.67 8.49 15.67
CA LYS A 915 1.19 7.92 16.94
C LYS A 915 -0.13 8.54 17.37
N LEU A 916 -0.23 9.87 17.35
CA LEU A 916 -1.46 10.58 17.74
C LEU A 916 -2.65 10.18 16.87
N VAL A 917 -2.46 10.11 15.54
CA VAL A 917 -3.51 9.70 14.60
C VAL A 917 -3.97 8.27 14.88
N LEU A 918 -3.03 7.33 14.97
CA LEU A 918 -3.35 5.91 15.19
C LEU A 918 -4.07 5.69 16.52
N ILE A 919 -3.59 6.25 17.64
CA ILE A 919 -4.30 6.09 18.93
C ILE A 919 -5.66 6.80 18.93
N SER A 920 -5.81 7.92 18.22
CA SER A 920 -7.09 8.63 18.13
C SER A 920 -8.12 7.85 17.30
N MET A 921 -7.65 7.11 16.29
CA MET A 921 -8.49 6.20 15.50
C MET A 921 -8.89 4.96 16.30
N ILE A 922 -7.96 4.33 17.02
CA ILE A 922 -8.30 3.21 17.91
C ILE A 922 -9.28 3.70 18.98
N ARG A 923 -9.07 4.89 19.56
CA ARG A 923 -10.03 5.48 20.49
C ARG A 923 -11.40 5.71 19.87
N ALA A 924 -11.47 6.24 18.65
CA ALA A 924 -12.74 6.43 17.93
C ALA A 924 -13.47 5.10 17.66
N PHE A 925 -12.73 4.03 17.35
CA PHE A 925 -13.27 2.68 17.18
C PHE A 925 -13.88 2.13 18.47
N LEU A 926 -13.17 2.27 19.61
CA LEU A 926 -13.67 1.84 20.92
C LEU A 926 -14.88 2.66 21.39
N ASP A 927 -14.87 3.97 21.11
CA ASP A 927 -15.98 4.89 21.36
C ASP A 927 -17.22 4.54 20.51
N GLY A 928 -17.02 3.99 19.31
CA GLY A 928 -18.07 3.58 18.39
C GLY A 928 -19.04 2.55 18.98
N GLY A 929 -18.61 1.72 19.93
CA GLY A 929 -19.50 0.76 20.61
C GLY A 929 -20.47 1.39 21.63
N GLN A 930 -20.26 2.65 22.03
CA GLN A 930 -21.17 3.42 22.88
C GLN A 930 -22.05 4.40 22.09
N GLN A 931 -21.90 4.43 20.76
CA GLN A 931 -22.73 5.28 19.91
C GLN A 931 -24.14 4.69 19.79
N ALA A 932 -25.13 5.56 19.63
CA ALA A 932 -26.44 5.15 19.18
C ALA A 932 -26.40 4.84 17.67
N ALA A 933 -27.27 3.93 17.23
CA ALA A 933 -27.50 3.72 15.81
C ALA A 933 -27.92 5.04 15.12
N PRO A 934 -27.49 5.29 13.87
CA PRO A 934 -26.60 4.45 13.07
C PRO A 934 -25.12 4.58 13.43
N GLY A 935 -24.32 3.57 13.07
CA GLY A 935 -22.85 3.59 13.22
C GLY A 935 -22.32 3.03 14.54
N VAL A 936 -23.05 2.13 15.19
CA VAL A 936 -22.51 1.38 16.33
C VAL A 936 -21.39 0.46 15.83
N ILE A 937 -20.25 0.44 16.52
CA ILE A 937 -19.14 -0.48 16.25
C ILE A 937 -19.10 -1.54 17.36
N PRO A 938 -19.58 -2.77 17.10
CA PRO A 938 -19.49 -3.89 18.03
C PRO A 938 -18.06 -4.12 18.50
N GLN A 939 -17.86 -4.25 19.80
CA GLN A 939 -16.52 -4.49 20.36
C GLN A 939 -16.14 -5.97 20.26
N VAL A 940 -14.87 -6.35 20.33
CA VAL A 940 -14.48 -7.78 20.36
C VAL A 940 -14.08 -8.16 21.78
N PRO A 941 -14.61 -9.26 22.38
CA PRO A 941 -14.21 -9.65 23.73
C PRO A 941 -12.82 -10.28 23.70
N LEU A 942 -12.05 -10.09 24.78
CA LEU A 942 -10.76 -10.74 24.99
C LEU A 942 -10.96 -12.22 25.35
N VAL A 943 -10.43 -13.13 24.53
CA VAL A 943 -10.42 -14.57 24.81
C VAL A 943 -9.19 -14.98 25.61
N ALA A 944 -9.34 -15.89 26.56
CA ALA A 944 -8.22 -16.43 27.35
C ALA A 944 -8.40 -17.93 27.56
N ILE A 945 -7.37 -18.71 27.25
CA ILE A 945 -7.33 -20.16 27.44
C ILE A 945 -7.25 -20.44 28.95
N SER A 946 -8.24 -21.17 29.46
CA SER A 946 -8.25 -21.63 30.85
C SER A 946 -7.62 -23.00 30.99
N ARG A 947 -7.78 -23.86 29.97
CA ARG A 947 -7.14 -25.19 29.89
C ARG A 947 -6.78 -25.51 28.43
N PRO A 948 -5.64 -26.17 28.15
CA PRO A 948 -4.66 -26.65 29.12
C PRO A 948 -3.87 -25.50 29.76
N THR A 949 -3.18 -25.79 30.86
CA THR A 949 -2.24 -24.87 31.52
C THR A 949 -0.81 -25.25 31.17
N VAL A 950 0.15 -24.33 31.35
CA VAL A 950 1.58 -24.62 31.11
C VAL A 950 2.14 -25.73 32.02
N SER A 951 1.44 -26.07 33.10
CA SER A 951 1.76 -27.17 34.00
C SER A 951 1.14 -28.52 33.59
N ASP A 952 0.23 -28.53 32.63
CA ASP A 952 -0.43 -29.77 32.21
C ASP A 952 0.56 -30.67 31.46
N SER A 953 0.57 -31.96 31.81
CA SER A 953 1.42 -32.96 31.15
C SER A 953 0.59 -33.96 30.37
N PHE A 954 0.99 -34.23 29.12
CA PHE A 954 0.25 -35.09 28.20
C PHE A 954 1.09 -36.32 27.82
N SER A 955 0.81 -37.46 28.47
CA SER A 955 1.45 -38.75 28.18
C SER A 955 0.47 -39.66 27.45
N ASN A 956 0.82 -40.07 26.22
CA ASN A 956 -0.02 -40.87 25.33
C ASN A 956 -1.48 -40.39 25.18
N PRO A 957 -1.74 -39.07 24.99
CA PRO A 957 -3.12 -38.61 24.84
C PRO A 957 -3.72 -39.11 23.51
N SER A 958 -4.97 -39.59 23.54
CA SER A 958 -5.80 -39.76 22.34
C SER A 958 -6.56 -38.48 21.99
N THR A 959 -6.85 -37.66 23.01
CA THR A 959 -7.55 -36.38 22.89
C THR A 959 -7.00 -35.38 23.91
N ILE A 960 -7.07 -34.09 23.60
CA ILE A 960 -6.79 -32.99 24.51
C ILE A 960 -7.99 -32.04 24.50
N THR A 961 -8.55 -31.73 25.67
CA THR A 961 -9.63 -30.73 25.78
C THR A 961 -9.03 -29.35 25.97
N VAL A 962 -9.43 -28.42 25.12
CA VAL A 962 -9.09 -27.00 25.18
C VAL A 962 -10.33 -26.25 25.66
N GLU A 963 -10.20 -25.44 26.71
CA GLU A 963 -11.27 -24.65 27.32
C GLU A 963 -10.80 -23.19 27.43
N TRP A 964 -11.73 -22.25 27.24
CA TRP A 964 -11.43 -20.81 27.29
C TRP A 964 -12.60 -20.00 27.84
N GLY A 965 -12.31 -18.77 28.25
CA GLY A 965 -13.30 -17.75 28.60
C GLY A 965 -13.20 -16.55 27.67
N ALA A 966 -14.30 -15.80 27.54
CA ALA A 966 -14.33 -14.52 26.83
C ALA A 966 -14.79 -13.42 27.79
N SER A 967 -14.05 -12.31 27.84
CA SER A 967 -14.32 -11.16 28.70
C SER A 967 -14.46 -9.89 27.85
N TRP A 968 -15.51 -9.11 28.07
CA TRP A 968 -15.79 -7.86 27.33
C TRP A 968 -14.94 -6.68 27.82
N VAL A 969 -13.64 -6.80 27.62
CA VAL A 969 -12.60 -5.87 28.04
C VAL A 969 -11.60 -5.72 26.92
N ARG A 970 -10.78 -4.67 26.96
CA ARG A 970 -9.69 -4.49 26.02
C ARG A 970 -8.49 -5.40 26.38
N TRP A 971 -7.44 -5.33 25.57
CA TRP A 971 -6.20 -6.09 25.74
C TRP A 971 -5.55 -6.05 27.14
N ASP A 972 -5.62 -4.91 27.83
CA ASP A 972 -5.05 -4.73 29.19
C ASP A 972 -6.00 -5.16 30.32
N ARG A 973 -7.15 -5.76 29.98
CA ARG A 973 -8.26 -6.14 30.88
C ARG A 973 -9.04 -4.98 31.50
N GLU A 974 -8.79 -3.75 31.07
CA GLU A 974 -9.63 -2.60 31.40
C GLU A 974 -10.88 -2.54 30.49
N LYS A 975 -11.80 -1.67 30.84
CA LYS A 975 -12.94 -1.33 29.98
C LYS A 975 -12.45 -0.81 28.61
N TYR A 976 -13.25 -0.98 27.56
CA TYR A 976 -12.92 -0.43 26.23
C TYR A 976 -12.65 1.08 26.29
N THR A 977 -13.50 1.85 26.96
CA THR A 977 -13.21 3.23 27.39
C THR A 977 -13.73 3.47 28.80
N GLU A 978 -13.34 4.60 29.41
CA GLU A 978 -13.75 4.97 30.76
C GLU A 978 -15.28 5.08 30.94
N GLU A 979 -16.03 5.33 29.86
CA GLU A 979 -17.48 5.48 29.88
C GLU A 979 -18.26 4.15 29.83
N TYR A 980 -17.62 3.02 29.51
CA TYR A 980 -18.31 1.73 29.52
C TYR A 980 -18.76 1.33 30.93
N PRO A 981 -19.92 0.67 31.10
CA PRO A 981 -20.34 0.15 32.40
C PRO A 981 -19.43 -1.01 32.85
N ALA A 982 -19.34 -1.22 34.17
CA ALA A 982 -18.69 -2.42 34.70
C ALA A 982 -19.52 -3.67 34.34
N GLY A 983 -18.86 -4.73 33.89
CA GLY A 983 -19.54 -5.95 33.43
C GLY A 983 -20.31 -5.76 32.13
N TYR A 984 -19.88 -4.83 31.26
CA TYR A 984 -20.42 -4.67 29.91
C TYR A 984 -20.50 -6.03 29.20
N THR A 985 -21.57 -6.24 28.45
CA THR A 985 -21.75 -7.40 27.58
C THR A 985 -22.50 -6.96 26.34
N GLU A 986 -22.22 -7.59 25.21
CA GLU A 986 -22.94 -7.32 23.97
C GLU A 986 -23.60 -8.59 23.43
N ALA A 987 -24.81 -8.46 22.89
CA ALA A 987 -25.60 -9.59 22.39
C ALA A 987 -25.17 -10.10 21.01
N THR A 988 -24.35 -9.33 20.29
CA THR A 988 -23.85 -9.70 18.96
C THR A 988 -23.11 -11.06 19.04
N PRO A 989 -23.43 -12.05 18.18
CA PRO A 989 -22.84 -13.38 18.29
C PRO A 989 -21.32 -13.41 18.08
N ILE A 990 -20.66 -14.31 18.80
CA ILE A 990 -19.22 -14.59 18.66
C ILE A 990 -19.01 -16.04 18.22
N VAL A 991 -17.90 -16.27 17.52
CA VAL A 991 -17.46 -17.60 17.08
C VAL A 991 -15.97 -17.75 17.37
N TYR A 992 -15.54 -18.98 17.60
CA TYR A 992 -14.17 -19.32 17.90
C TYR A 992 -13.57 -20.22 16.83
N SER A 993 -12.30 -19.98 16.49
CA SER A 993 -11.49 -20.91 15.71
C SER A 993 -10.37 -21.48 16.59
N VAL A 994 -10.15 -22.79 16.51
CA VAL A 994 -9.13 -23.50 17.30
C VAL A 994 -8.09 -24.07 16.36
N LYS A 995 -6.86 -23.56 16.48
CA LYS A 995 -5.74 -23.83 15.59
C LYS A 995 -4.57 -24.40 16.37
N PHE A 996 -3.70 -25.15 15.70
CA PHE A 996 -2.43 -25.57 16.27
C PHE A 996 -1.27 -25.37 15.31
N SER A 997 -0.07 -25.27 15.87
CA SER A 997 1.19 -25.23 15.14
C SER A 997 2.17 -26.26 15.72
N ASN A 998 2.90 -26.95 14.85
CA ASN A 998 3.90 -27.97 15.20
C ASN A 998 5.35 -27.52 14.90
N ASP A 999 5.53 -26.29 14.44
CA ASP A 999 6.81 -25.74 13.97
C ASP A 999 7.07 -24.33 14.55
N ASN A 1000 6.57 -24.11 15.77
CA ASN A 1000 6.73 -22.88 16.53
C ASN A 1000 6.11 -21.65 15.84
N GLY A 1001 4.93 -21.82 15.24
CA GLY A 1001 4.10 -20.76 14.68
C GLY A 1001 4.37 -20.43 13.21
N ARG A 1002 5.18 -21.23 12.50
CA ARG A 1002 5.48 -21.00 11.07
C ARG A 1002 4.35 -21.49 10.16
N SER A 1003 3.77 -22.65 10.48
CA SER A 1003 2.57 -23.19 9.84
C SER A 1003 1.48 -23.45 10.88
N TRP A 1004 0.23 -23.29 10.44
CA TRP A 1004 -0.95 -23.44 11.29
C TRP A 1004 -1.95 -24.37 10.62
N TYR A 1005 -2.65 -25.14 11.45
CA TYR A 1005 -3.65 -26.12 11.03
C TYR A 1005 -4.88 -26.01 11.93
N TYR A 1006 -6.07 -26.24 11.38
CA TYR A 1006 -7.28 -26.33 12.19
C TYR A 1006 -7.26 -27.61 13.04
N CYS A 1007 -7.61 -27.49 14.33
CA CYS A 1007 -7.73 -28.64 15.22
C CYS A 1007 -8.89 -29.58 14.85
N GLN A 1008 -9.82 -29.11 13.99
CA GLN A 1008 -11.02 -29.83 13.58
C GLN A 1008 -10.75 -30.92 12.55
N ASP A 1009 -9.98 -30.63 11.51
CA ASP A 1009 -9.76 -31.55 10.39
C ASP A 1009 -8.32 -31.60 9.88
N ASN A 1010 -7.39 -30.86 10.52
CA ASN A 1010 -5.98 -30.75 10.12
C ASN A 1010 -5.75 -30.10 8.75
N SER A 1011 -6.73 -29.37 8.20
CA SER A 1011 -6.51 -28.51 7.03
C SER A 1011 -5.61 -27.32 7.39
N ALA A 1012 -4.81 -26.86 6.41
CA ALA A 1012 -3.89 -25.74 6.59
C ALA A 1012 -4.66 -24.41 6.71
N THR A 1013 -4.17 -23.51 7.56
CA THR A 1013 -4.77 -22.20 7.82
C THR A 1013 -3.69 -21.16 8.10
N LEU A 1014 -4.07 -19.88 8.12
CA LEU A 1014 -3.25 -18.79 8.66
C LEU A 1014 -3.83 -18.26 9.98
N PRO A 1015 -3.02 -17.66 10.88
CA PRO A 1015 -3.54 -16.85 11.97
C PRO A 1015 -4.44 -15.74 11.45
N GLY A 1016 -5.55 -15.46 12.13
CA GLY A 1016 -6.50 -14.43 11.71
C GLY A 1016 -7.53 -14.87 10.67
N ASP A 1017 -7.33 -16.00 10.00
CA ASP A 1017 -8.28 -16.51 9.00
C ASP A 1017 -9.56 -17.09 9.63
N LYS A 1018 -10.73 -16.65 9.16
CA LYS A 1018 -12.05 -17.02 9.72
C LYS A 1018 -12.88 -17.79 8.70
N GLU A 1019 -12.74 -19.11 8.68
CA GLU A 1019 -13.55 -19.98 7.82
C GLU A 1019 -14.88 -20.38 8.51
N TYR A 1020 -15.88 -19.49 8.40
CA TYR A 1020 -17.22 -19.70 8.98
C TYR A 1020 -18.21 -20.28 7.94
N PRO A 1021 -19.07 -21.25 8.29
CA PRO A 1021 -19.20 -21.92 9.60
C PRO A 1021 -18.31 -23.16 9.77
N THR A 1022 -17.60 -23.58 8.72
CA THR A 1022 -16.97 -24.91 8.61
C THR A 1022 -15.88 -25.17 9.65
N GLN A 1023 -15.05 -24.18 9.98
CA GLN A 1023 -13.90 -24.31 10.91
C GLN A 1023 -14.06 -23.48 12.18
N THR A 1024 -15.31 -23.30 12.64
CA THR A 1024 -15.63 -22.47 13.81
C THR A 1024 -16.59 -23.16 14.76
N THR A 1025 -16.55 -22.77 16.04
CA THR A 1025 -17.47 -23.23 17.09
C THR A 1025 -18.01 -22.07 17.90
N THR A 1026 -19.22 -22.20 18.45
CA THR A 1026 -19.80 -21.25 19.43
C THR A 1026 -19.63 -21.72 20.87
N LEU A 1027 -19.02 -22.89 21.08
CA LEU A 1027 -18.76 -23.45 22.40
C LEU A 1027 -17.49 -22.85 23.00
N ASN A 1028 -17.40 -22.80 24.33
CA ASN A 1028 -16.21 -22.36 25.06
C ASN A 1028 -15.21 -23.49 25.34
N SER A 1029 -15.35 -24.59 24.60
CA SER A 1029 -14.51 -25.78 24.73
C SER A 1029 -14.44 -26.54 23.41
N PHE A 1030 -13.29 -27.14 23.13
CA PHE A 1030 -13.08 -28.00 21.97
C PHE A 1030 -12.25 -29.23 22.34
N THR A 1031 -12.68 -30.41 21.88
CA THR A 1031 -11.92 -31.66 22.08
C THR A 1031 -11.08 -31.96 20.85
N TRP A 1032 -9.78 -31.74 20.98
CA TRP A 1032 -8.82 -31.97 19.91
C TRP A 1032 -8.37 -33.44 19.87
N ASN A 1033 -8.52 -34.10 18.71
CA ASN A 1033 -8.05 -35.46 18.50
C ASN A 1033 -6.54 -35.47 18.23
N THR A 1034 -5.77 -36.04 19.15
CA THR A 1034 -4.30 -36.09 19.09
C THR A 1034 -3.75 -37.51 18.87
N SER A 1035 -4.62 -38.47 18.50
CA SER A 1035 -4.24 -39.88 18.30
C SER A 1035 -3.09 -40.07 17.30
N TRP A 1036 -3.08 -39.30 16.22
CA TRP A 1036 -2.11 -39.34 15.11
C TRP A 1036 -0.95 -38.34 15.25
N MET A 1037 -0.92 -37.54 16.32
CA MET A 1037 0.13 -36.55 16.55
C MET A 1037 1.44 -37.21 17.00
N ASN A 1038 2.58 -36.70 16.54
CA ASN A 1038 3.88 -37.19 16.96
C ASN A 1038 4.30 -36.64 18.34
N ARG A 1039 5.36 -37.20 18.91
CA ARG A 1039 6.02 -36.61 20.08
C ARG A 1039 6.62 -35.26 19.70
N GLY A 1040 6.30 -34.20 20.44
CA GLY A 1040 6.80 -32.85 20.12
C GLY A 1040 6.16 -31.72 20.92
N SER A 1041 6.67 -30.51 20.68
CA SER A 1041 6.08 -29.27 21.19
C SER A 1041 5.05 -28.75 20.20
N TYR A 1042 3.91 -28.32 20.71
CA TYR A 1042 2.82 -27.75 19.93
C TYR A 1042 2.36 -26.43 20.53
N ILE A 1043 1.94 -25.51 19.68
CA ILE A 1043 1.25 -24.28 20.11
C ILE A 1043 -0.22 -24.46 19.77
N ILE A 1044 -1.10 -24.27 20.74
CA ILE A 1044 -2.55 -24.17 20.53
C ILE A 1044 -2.91 -22.70 20.53
N ARG A 1045 -3.74 -22.27 19.58
CA ARG A 1045 -4.28 -20.91 19.46
C ARG A 1045 -5.80 -20.98 19.41
N VAL A 1046 -6.46 -20.17 20.23
CA VAL A 1046 -7.91 -19.94 20.16
C VAL A 1046 -8.12 -18.51 19.72
N GLU A 1047 -8.84 -18.33 18.61
CA GLU A 1047 -9.18 -17.02 18.06
C GLU A 1047 -10.69 -16.78 18.22
N CYS A 1048 -11.09 -15.58 18.60
CA CYS A 1048 -12.46 -15.17 18.88
C CYS A 1048 -12.85 -14.01 17.97
N TYR A 1049 -13.90 -14.22 17.18
CA TYR A 1049 -14.41 -13.28 16.20
C TYR A 1049 -15.84 -12.88 16.49
N ARG A 1050 -16.27 -11.74 15.94
CA ARG A 1050 -17.69 -11.52 15.67
C ARG A 1050 -18.12 -12.43 14.51
N ARG A 1051 -19.25 -13.10 14.65
CA ARG A 1051 -19.73 -14.04 13.62
C ARG A 1051 -19.85 -13.36 12.25
N ASP A 1052 -20.48 -12.19 12.22
CA ASP A 1052 -20.88 -11.48 11.01
C ASP A 1052 -19.88 -10.36 10.62
N GLN A 1053 -18.65 -10.37 11.15
CA GLN A 1053 -17.59 -9.42 10.79
C GLN A 1053 -16.26 -10.15 10.64
N ASP A 1054 -15.54 -9.88 9.57
CA ASP A 1054 -14.29 -10.59 9.26
C ASP A 1054 -13.07 -9.89 9.87
N LEU A 1055 -13.16 -8.58 10.09
CA LEU A 1055 -12.10 -7.77 10.69
C LEU A 1055 -12.16 -7.77 12.21
N HIS A 1056 -10.97 -7.63 12.81
CA HIS A 1056 -10.71 -7.53 14.24
C HIS A 1056 -11.10 -8.81 15.00
N TYR A 1057 -10.18 -9.28 15.83
CA TYR A 1057 -10.40 -10.49 16.60
C TYR A 1057 -9.54 -10.47 17.84
N SER A 1058 -9.84 -11.32 18.81
CA SER A 1058 -8.91 -11.57 19.92
C SER A 1058 -8.41 -13.00 19.85
N TYR A 1059 -7.26 -13.27 20.42
CA TYR A 1059 -6.76 -14.62 20.51
C TYR A 1059 -5.93 -14.83 21.77
N ASP A 1060 -5.79 -16.08 22.16
CA ASP A 1060 -4.82 -16.50 23.16
C ASP A 1060 -4.12 -17.78 22.70
N GLN A 1061 -2.93 -18.02 23.24
CA GLN A 1061 -2.08 -19.12 22.85
C GLN A 1061 -1.49 -19.84 24.05
N ILE A 1062 -1.21 -21.12 23.87
CA ILE A 1062 -0.46 -21.87 24.86
C ILE A 1062 0.45 -22.90 24.20
N GLY A 1063 1.69 -22.97 24.69
CA GLY A 1063 2.63 -24.03 24.34
C GLY A 1063 2.37 -25.26 25.20
N ILE A 1064 2.23 -26.42 24.56
CA ILE A 1064 2.11 -27.73 25.22
C ILE A 1064 3.14 -28.71 24.68
N TYR A 1065 3.40 -29.77 25.45
CA TYR A 1065 4.26 -30.87 25.03
C TYR A 1065 3.49 -32.19 25.04
N ILE A 1066 3.49 -32.91 23.92
CA ILE A 1066 2.89 -34.24 23.79
C ILE A 1066 4.01 -35.29 23.85
N ASN A 1067 3.92 -36.17 24.84
CA ASN A 1067 4.81 -37.32 25.00
C ASN A 1067 4.09 -38.60 24.53
N LYS A 1068 4.43 -39.08 23.32
CA LYS A 1068 3.94 -40.35 22.74
C LYS A 1068 4.91 -41.50 23.02
#